data_AF-A0A9P7BVU1-F1
#
_entry.id   AF-A0A9P7BVU1-F1
#
_cell.length_a   1.000
_cell.length_b   1.000
_cell.length_c   1.000
_cell.angle_alpha   90.00
_cell.angle_beta   90.00
_cell.angle_gamma   90.00
#
_symmetry.space_group_name_H-M   'P 1'
#
loop_
_entity.id
_entity.type
_entity.pdbx_description
1 polymer ?
#
loop_
_entity_poly.entity_id
_entity_poly.type
_entity_poly.pdbx_seq_one_letter_code
_entity_poly.pdbx_strand_id
1 'polypeptide(L)'
;MKRKNEEINLNDKKKLKSTEPMKRYSSNQRLAQEYEACCVVCGRYGEYVNKDTKQDVCSVECKNINTDLNQHRINSKSKSIPTIKEMHNYMADNLHAKLTHYQEPASIASASKSQIRYMMKAHSLEVSGSQVPKPLTTFDQLSDLLGPTLLQNIESLGWTSATGIQRQAITAALAGRDVIGWAPKHSGKTGAFLIPTLVHCRSMSAWYSDKRRAGPYALILAPTREICCELETVCQRLAVGMKNMRTALLIGGEPLPNQLYRLKKGVQILIGTPGRLLDLAADHPKLLRLWQVQMIIMDEADTIFHSGYGVQVRQILGKIKDDRNRQFMYFSSNTAEEENDVLKKLAGNNQFVNPFEEWIEIPFYKTLLFWIKRYKGNGIPFNENELHSSLPTKRPLLETLFNQPADKITFTWFGQSTCLITIDGLTILTDPVFSKRSINDYLGPKRLRPIPCQLEEFQDKVDIVLVSHDHFDHLDENVVNKLSNSVTWYIPLGLGNWFLKRKIMNFVELDWWQKAHFKDNLLITCVPAMHWSGSRRPFEKNKTLWCSFVIKSKRHNIFFCGDTGYSPELFQAIGHLYAPFTLVALPIGSYLPFKLMKHLHMGPQDAIQVHRDLKNPRLSVGIHWGTFMMSDEHYLSPKQILDTSFEQTADSQFITTAFGETIVIPKGDLLN
;
A
#
# COMPACT_ATOMS: atom_id res chain seq x y z
N MET A 1 33.18 72.79 44.00
CA MET A 1 33.64 71.74 44.93
C MET A 1 32.44 71.18 45.69
N LYS A 2 32.30 69.84 45.71
CA LYS A 2 31.55 68.99 46.66
C LYS A 2 30.03 69.14 46.85
N ARG A 3 29.33 68.08 46.36
CA ARG A 3 28.24 67.26 46.96
C ARG A 3 27.26 67.89 47.96
N LYS A 4 25.96 67.74 47.66
CA LYS A 4 24.94 67.25 48.59
C LYS A 4 23.98 66.29 47.86
N ASN A 5 23.74 65.15 48.48
CA ASN A 5 22.71 64.16 48.14
C ASN A 5 21.34 64.70 48.54
N GLU A 6 20.31 64.46 47.73
CA GLU A 6 18.93 64.33 48.20
C GLU A 6 18.24 63.20 47.40
N GLU A 7 17.61 62.31 48.15
CA GLU A 7 17.04 61.03 47.74
C GLU A 7 15.74 61.23 46.96
N ILE A 8 15.64 60.61 45.78
CA ILE A 8 14.37 60.50 45.06
C ILE A 8 13.68 59.19 45.44
N ASN A 9 12.48 59.37 45.98
CA ASN A 9 11.56 58.40 46.55
C ASN A 9 11.23 57.24 45.58
N LEU A 10 11.54 56.01 46.00
CA LEU A 10 11.36 54.76 45.25
C LEU A 10 9.91 54.21 45.24
N ASN A 11 8.94 54.98 45.72
CA ASN A 11 7.55 54.51 45.91
C ASN A 11 6.60 54.72 44.72
N ASP A 12 6.99 55.46 43.68
CA ASP A 12 6.08 55.76 42.55
C ASP A 12 6.16 54.79 41.36
N LYS A 13 7.05 53.79 41.38
CA LYS A 13 7.11 52.75 40.31
C LYS A 13 6.39 51.44 40.63
N LYS A 14 5.73 51.32 41.79
CA LYS A 14 5.03 50.08 42.20
C LYS A 14 3.50 50.11 42.04
N LYS A 15 2.92 51.17 41.50
CA LYS A 15 1.49 51.28 41.22
C LYS A 15 1.22 51.49 39.73
N LEU A 16 1.44 50.46 38.92
CA LEU A 16 0.72 50.24 37.65
C LEU A 16 1.02 48.84 37.08
N LYS A 17 0.69 47.78 37.82
CA LYS A 17 0.32 46.50 37.19
C LYS A 17 -1.10 46.22 37.65
N SER A 18 -2.05 46.79 36.91
CA SER A 18 -3.44 46.33 36.95
C SER A 18 -3.42 44.82 36.80
N THR A 19 -3.90 44.12 37.82
CA THR A 19 -4.04 42.67 37.83
C THR A 19 -5.19 42.30 36.90
N GLU A 20 -4.96 42.34 35.59
CA GLU A 20 -5.81 41.61 34.67
C GLU A 20 -5.76 40.13 35.08
N PRO A 21 -6.92 39.45 35.17
CA PRO A 21 -6.94 38.04 35.49
C PRO A 21 -6.09 37.27 34.48
N MET A 22 -5.30 36.31 34.97
CA MET A 22 -4.43 35.48 34.13
C MET A 22 -5.20 34.98 32.91
N LYS A 23 -4.67 35.21 31.72
CA LYS A 23 -5.32 34.81 30.47
C LYS A 23 -5.72 33.33 30.53
N ARG A 24 -6.97 33.01 30.21
CA ARG A 24 -7.46 31.61 30.27
C ARG A 24 -6.74 30.72 29.25
N TYR A 25 -6.63 31.17 28.01
CA TYR A 25 -6.05 30.44 26.89
C TYR A 25 -4.80 31.13 26.35
N SER A 26 -3.87 30.32 25.82
CA SER A 26 -2.65 30.82 25.17
C SER A 26 -2.95 31.71 23.96
N SER A 27 -4.05 31.44 23.23
CA SER A 27 -4.53 32.23 22.09
C SER A 27 -4.75 33.71 22.40
N ASN A 28 -5.03 34.06 23.65
CA ASN A 28 -5.32 35.43 24.08
C ASN A 28 -4.04 36.21 24.43
N GLN A 29 -2.87 35.57 24.33
CA GLN A 29 -1.57 36.20 24.61
C GLN A 29 -0.86 36.59 23.31
N ARG A 30 -0.17 37.72 23.26
CA ARG A 30 0.64 38.08 22.07
C ARG A 30 1.87 37.17 21.92
N LEU A 31 2.47 37.16 20.73
CA LEU A 31 3.80 36.56 20.52
C LEU A 31 4.85 37.31 21.36
N ALA A 32 5.87 36.58 21.81
CA ALA A 32 7.03 37.16 22.48
C ALA A 32 7.89 37.90 21.46
N GLN A 33 8.38 39.08 21.81
CA GLN A 33 9.37 39.82 21.03
C GLN A 33 10.78 39.31 21.33
N GLU A 34 11.74 39.74 20.53
CA GLU A 34 13.16 39.43 20.75
C GLU A 34 13.56 39.90 22.17
N TYR A 35 14.20 39.01 22.93
CA TYR A 35 14.62 39.20 24.33
C TYR A 35 13.52 39.18 25.41
N GLU A 36 12.28 38.83 25.08
CA GLU A 36 11.22 38.66 26.08
C GLU A 36 11.15 37.23 26.64
N ALA A 37 10.59 37.10 27.84
CA ALA A 37 10.28 35.80 28.42
C ALA A 37 9.28 35.06 27.52
N CYS A 38 9.58 33.80 27.21
CA CYS A 38 8.75 32.95 26.36
C CYS A 38 8.06 31.89 27.20
N CYS A 39 6.76 31.72 27.01
CA CYS A 39 6.01 30.64 27.60
C CYS A 39 6.63 29.29 27.21
N VAL A 40 6.98 28.48 28.21
CA VAL A 40 7.61 27.17 28.01
C VAL A 40 6.72 26.18 27.24
N VAL A 41 5.40 26.41 27.23
CA VAL A 41 4.41 25.54 26.59
C VAL A 41 4.16 25.88 25.13
N CYS A 42 3.92 27.16 24.83
CA CYS A 42 3.45 27.59 23.50
C CYS A 42 4.33 28.65 22.82
N GLY A 43 5.39 29.13 23.48
CA GLY A 43 6.32 30.13 22.93
C GLY A 43 5.79 31.58 22.88
N ARG A 44 4.55 31.85 23.30
CA ARG A 44 4.00 33.22 23.42
C ARG A 44 4.64 34.00 24.57
N TYR A 45 4.35 35.28 24.70
CA TYR A 45 4.87 36.10 25.79
C TYR A 45 4.56 35.48 27.17
N GLY A 46 5.62 35.09 27.88
CA GLY A 46 5.60 34.43 29.18
C GLY A 46 5.33 35.42 30.30
N GLU A 47 4.11 35.96 30.32
CA GLU A 47 3.71 37.03 31.24
C GLU A 47 3.72 36.61 32.72
N TYR A 48 3.56 35.32 33.00
CA TYR A 48 3.41 34.79 34.35
C TYR A 48 4.46 33.71 34.63
N VAL A 49 4.90 33.59 35.88
CA VAL A 49 5.79 32.48 36.30
C VAL A 49 4.95 31.42 36.99
N ASN A 50 5.01 30.18 36.51
CA ASN A 50 4.37 29.05 37.20
C ASN A 50 5.08 28.81 38.54
N LYS A 51 4.34 28.90 39.65
CA LYS A 51 4.89 28.78 41.00
C LYS A 51 5.47 27.39 41.27
N ASP A 52 4.91 26.36 40.65
CA ASP A 52 5.24 24.94 40.89
C ASP A 52 6.53 24.52 40.18
N THR A 53 6.81 25.12 39.01
CA THR A 53 7.93 24.71 38.14
C THR A 53 9.00 25.80 37.97
N LYS A 54 8.70 27.04 38.39
CA LYS A 54 9.51 28.26 38.18
C LYS A 54 9.73 28.61 36.70
N GLN A 55 8.86 28.15 35.81
CA GLN A 55 8.95 28.43 34.38
C GLN A 55 7.92 29.46 33.92
N ASP A 56 8.26 30.24 32.89
CA ASP A 56 7.37 31.24 32.32
C ASP A 56 6.22 30.58 31.54
N VAL A 57 4.99 31.06 31.76
CA VAL A 57 3.75 30.59 31.16
C VAL A 57 2.88 31.78 30.74
N CYS A 58 2.12 31.64 29.65
CA CYS A 58 1.31 32.72 29.10
C CYS A 58 -0.15 32.73 29.57
N SER A 59 -0.65 31.63 30.12
CA SER A 59 -2.08 31.40 30.38
C SER A 59 -2.30 30.33 31.44
N VAL A 60 -3.54 30.26 31.98
CA VAL A 60 -3.98 29.21 32.91
C VAL A 60 -3.85 27.82 32.26
N GLU A 61 -4.26 27.70 31.00
CA GLU A 61 -4.06 26.50 30.17
C GLU A 61 -2.58 26.04 30.16
N CYS A 62 -1.66 26.94 29.81
CA CYS A 62 -0.24 26.62 29.76
C CYS A 62 0.35 26.33 31.14
N LYS A 63 -0.16 26.96 32.20
CA LYS A 63 0.23 26.67 33.58
C LYS A 63 -0.12 25.24 33.98
N ASN A 64 -1.36 24.80 33.70
CA ASN A 64 -1.83 23.47 34.07
C ASN A 64 -1.03 22.38 33.33
N ILE A 65 -0.88 22.52 32.01
CA ILE A 65 -0.02 21.64 31.19
C ILE A 65 1.39 21.54 31.77
N ASN A 66 1.91 22.66 32.30
CA ASN A 66 3.24 22.74 32.88
C ASN A 66 3.41 22.09 34.24
N THR A 67 2.42 22.23 35.10
CA THR A 67 2.41 21.52 36.38
C THR A 67 2.31 20.01 36.17
N ASP A 68 1.42 19.55 35.29
CA ASP A 68 1.19 18.11 35.02
C ASP A 68 2.44 17.43 34.43
N LEU A 69 3.09 18.06 33.46
CA LEU A 69 4.27 17.48 32.81
C LEU A 69 5.47 17.35 33.74
N ASN A 70 5.61 18.25 34.72
CA ASN A 70 6.73 18.23 35.65
C ASN A 70 6.53 17.16 36.74
N GLN A 71 5.29 16.89 37.16
CA GLN A 71 4.95 15.76 38.04
C GLN A 71 5.30 14.42 37.37
N HIS A 72 5.00 14.25 36.07
CA HIS A 72 5.35 13.03 35.33
C HIS A 72 6.85 12.89 35.00
N ARG A 73 7.65 13.97 35.08
CA ARG A 73 9.09 13.94 34.80
C ARG A 73 9.90 13.32 35.95
N ILE A 74 9.38 13.37 37.17
CA ILE A 74 9.99 12.73 38.35
C ILE A 74 9.95 11.19 38.24
N ASN A 75 9.05 10.63 37.41
CA ASN A 75 8.79 9.19 37.34
C ASN A 75 9.30 8.46 36.08
N SER A 76 10.01 9.10 35.14
CA SER A 76 10.46 8.42 33.91
C SER A 76 11.90 8.77 33.50
N LYS A 77 12.80 7.77 33.53
CA LYS A 77 14.17 7.86 32.97
C LYS A 77 14.10 7.80 31.44
N SER A 78 14.52 8.87 30.76
CA SER A 78 14.45 8.99 29.29
C SER A 78 15.62 8.29 28.57
N LYS A 79 15.33 7.52 27.52
CA LYS A 79 16.30 7.08 26.50
C LYS A 79 16.69 8.23 25.57
N SER A 80 17.93 8.22 25.09
CA SER A 80 18.52 9.23 24.21
C SER A 80 18.09 9.07 22.73
N ILE A 81 18.04 10.18 22.00
CA ILE A 81 17.72 10.25 20.56
C ILE A 81 18.81 11.10 19.86
N PRO A 82 19.19 10.81 18.60
CA PRO A 82 20.39 11.35 17.97
C PRO A 82 20.28 12.82 17.55
N THR A 83 21.46 13.42 17.42
CA THR A 83 21.71 14.84 17.11
C THR A 83 21.46 15.16 15.64
N ILE A 84 20.50 16.04 15.39
CA ILE A 84 20.17 16.58 14.06
C ILE A 84 21.18 17.68 13.66
N LYS A 85 21.87 17.50 12.52
CA LYS A 85 22.65 18.52 11.76
C LYS A 85 21.74 19.25 10.76
N GLU A 86 21.99 20.54 10.56
CA GLU A 86 21.17 21.48 9.79
C GLU A 86 21.33 21.37 8.26
N MET A 87 20.21 21.11 7.58
CA MET A 87 19.66 21.70 6.34
C MET A 87 18.56 20.73 5.87
N HIS A 88 17.28 21.06 6.09
CA HIS A 88 16.17 20.15 5.75
C HIS A 88 15.30 20.73 4.65
N ASN A 89 15.30 20.07 3.50
CA ASN A 89 14.22 20.23 2.53
C ASN A 89 13.04 19.34 2.97
N TYR A 90 12.16 19.85 3.84
CA TYR A 90 10.96 19.14 4.32
C TYR A 90 9.79 19.19 3.33
N MET A 91 9.93 19.92 2.23
CA MET A 91 8.89 20.03 1.21
C MET A 91 8.89 18.80 0.30
N ALA A 92 7.69 18.31 -0.01
CA ALA A 92 7.52 17.27 -1.01
C ALA A 92 7.69 17.82 -2.43
N ASP A 93 8.07 16.96 -3.39
CA ASP A 93 8.11 17.31 -4.81
C ASP A 93 6.74 17.05 -5.48
N ASN A 94 5.73 17.82 -5.09
CA ASN A 94 4.40 17.77 -5.71
C ASN A 94 3.81 19.13 -6.04
N LEU A 95 2.72 19.12 -6.82
CA LEU A 95 2.06 20.35 -7.25
C LEU A 95 1.52 21.15 -6.06
N HIS A 96 1.03 20.48 -5.01
CA HIS A 96 0.59 21.17 -3.79
C HIS A 96 1.73 22.00 -3.19
N ALA A 97 2.86 21.36 -2.86
CA ALA A 97 4.03 22.01 -2.29
C ALA A 97 4.57 23.14 -3.20
N LYS A 98 4.57 22.92 -4.52
CA LYS A 98 4.96 23.93 -5.52
C LYS A 98 4.02 25.12 -5.58
N LEU A 99 2.75 24.98 -5.21
CA LEU A 99 1.76 26.06 -5.27
C LEU A 99 1.56 26.75 -3.91
N THR A 100 1.70 26.01 -2.81
CA THR A 100 1.60 26.59 -1.47
C THR A 100 2.89 27.26 -1.03
N HIS A 101 4.04 26.79 -1.52
CA HIS A 101 5.36 27.29 -1.14
C HIS A 101 5.53 27.38 0.39
N TYR A 102 5.04 26.36 1.11
CA TYR A 102 5.11 26.35 2.57
C TYR A 102 6.56 26.54 3.05
N GLN A 103 6.77 27.60 3.81
CA GLN A 103 7.99 27.86 4.56
C GLN A 103 7.62 27.99 6.03
N GLU A 104 8.40 27.36 6.91
CA GLU A 104 8.23 27.52 8.35
C GLU A 104 8.32 29.00 8.73
N PRO A 105 7.24 29.61 9.25
CA PRO A 105 7.26 30.97 9.76
C PRO A 105 8.33 31.12 10.84
N ALA A 106 8.91 32.32 11.00
CA ALA A 106 9.96 32.57 11.99
C ALA A 106 9.55 32.13 13.41
N SER A 107 8.27 32.27 13.78
CA SER A 107 7.73 31.83 15.08
C SER A 107 7.74 30.31 15.29
N ILE A 108 7.70 29.53 14.20
CA ILE A 108 7.81 28.07 14.21
C ILE A 108 9.28 27.65 14.08
N ALA A 109 10.01 28.28 13.15
CA ALA A 109 11.42 28.00 12.88
C ALA A 109 12.34 28.25 14.10
N SER A 110 12.05 29.28 14.90
CA SER A 110 12.80 29.63 16.13
C SER A 110 12.51 28.72 17.32
N ALA A 111 11.51 27.83 17.24
CA ALA A 111 11.18 26.93 18.34
C ALA A 111 12.34 25.98 18.66
N SER A 112 12.77 26.00 19.91
CA SER A 112 13.89 25.18 20.42
C SER A 112 13.51 23.69 20.52
N LYS A 113 14.52 22.81 20.46
CA LYS A 113 14.33 21.35 20.62
C LYS A 113 13.67 20.97 21.96
N SER A 114 13.85 21.76 23.02
CA SER A 114 13.19 21.57 24.31
C SER A 114 11.72 21.97 24.26
N GLN A 115 11.39 23.12 23.66
CA GLN A 115 9.99 23.57 23.49
C GLN A 115 9.18 22.60 22.63
N ILE A 116 9.75 22.11 21.53
CA ILE A 116 9.08 21.11 20.67
C ILE A 116 8.82 19.83 21.46
N ARG A 117 9.84 19.27 22.15
CA ARG A 117 9.67 18.07 22.97
C ARG A 117 8.59 18.24 24.04
N TYR A 118 8.57 19.41 24.67
CA TYR A 118 7.59 19.73 25.69
C TYR A 118 6.18 19.77 25.11
N MET A 119 5.98 20.46 23.97
CA MET A 119 4.69 20.54 23.30
C MET A 119 4.21 19.17 22.82
N MET A 120 5.10 18.34 22.27
CA MET A 120 4.77 16.98 21.84
C MET A 120 4.25 16.18 23.03
N LYS A 121 4.93 16.24 24.18
CA LYS A 121 4.52 15.56 25.40
C LYS A 121 3.19 16.12 25.97
N ALA A 122 3.00 17.43 25.92
CA ALA A 122 1.78 18.10 26.41
C ALA A 122 0.50 17.67 25.69
N HIS A 123 0.62 17.34 24.41
CA HIS A 123 -0.50 16.97 23.56
C HIS A 123 -0.53 15.49 23.17
N SER A 124 0.25 14.66 23.88
CA SER A 124 0.40 13.22 23.59
C SER A 124 0.68 12.95 22.11
N LEU A 125 1.51 13.79 21.50
CA LEU A 125 1.82 13.75 20.09
C LEU A 125 3.07 12.90 19.86
N GLU A 126 2.90 11.84 19.08
CA GLU A 126 4.00 11.03 18.56
C GLU A 126 4.12 11.24 17.06
N VAL A 127 5.34 11.43 16.58
CA VAL A 127 5.60 11.79 15.19
C VAL A 127 6.77 10.98 14.67
N SER A 128 6.58 10.38 13.50
CA SER A 128 7.60 9.60 12.80
C SER A 128 7.69 10.02 11.34
N GLY A 129 8.82 9.73 10.70
CA GLY A 129 9.11 10.11 9.31
C GLY A 129 10.42 10.90 9.16
N SER A 130 10.95 10.95 7.94
CA SER A 130 12.11 11.77 7.61
C SER A 130 11.72 13.24 7.45
N GLN A 131 12.60 14.17 7.87
CA GLN A 131 12.50 15.61 7.59
C GLN A 131 11.11 16.21 7.87
N VAL A 132 10.58 15.96 9.07
CA VAL A 132 9.25 16.41 9.47
C VAL A 132 9.27 17.92 9.79
N PRO A 133 8.35 18.73 9.22
CA PRO A 133 8.23 20.14 9.58
C PRO A 133 7.82 20.30 11.04
N LYS A 134 8.24 21.40 11.66
CA LYS A 134 7.92 21.67 13.06
C LYS A 134 6.40 21.86 13.24
N PRO A 135 5.84 21.37 14.36
CA PRO A 135 4.43 21.57 14.68
C PRO A 135 4.11 23.05 14.98
N LEU A 136 2.93 23.51 14.53
CA LEU A 136 2.40 24.83 14.89
C LEU A 136 1.87 24.82 16.33
N THR A 137 1.73 26.00 16.93
CA THR A 137 1.05 26.16 18.23
C THR A 137 -0.35 26.73 18.06
N THR A 138 -0.50 27.73 17.20
CA THR A 138 -1.75 28.43 16.92
C THR A 138 -1.88 28.77 15.44
N PHE A 139 -3.11 28.89 14.94
CA PHE A 139 -3.37 29.04 13.50
C PHE A 139 -2.83 30.36 12.92
N ASP A 140 -2.73 31.42 13.73
CA ASP A 140 -2.21 32.74 13.33
C ASP A 140 -0.74 32.71 12.90
N GLN A 141 0.04 31.72 13.37
CA GLN A 141 1.42 31.52 12.91
C GLN A 141 1.49 31.27 11.40
N LEU A 142 0.41 30.76 10.81
CA LEU A 142 0.27 30.47 9.38
C LEU A 142 -0.56 31.54 8.65
N SER A 143 -0.67 32.75 9.21
CA SER A 143 -1.55 33.80 8.70
C SER A 143 -1.34 34.15 7.22
N ASP A 144 -0.09 34.17 6.75
CA ASP A 144 0.23 34.40 5.33
C ASP A 144 -0.37 33.32 4.42
N LEU A 145 -0.34 32.05 4.85
CA LEU A 145 -0.85 30.93 4.09
C LEU A 145 -2.36 30.73 4.25
N LEU A 146 -2.92 30.95 5.44
CA LEU A 146 -4.36 30.77 5.68
C LEU A 146 -5.14 31.96 5.12
N GLY A 147 -4.60 33.17 5.26
CA GLY A 147 -5.28 34.42 4.91
C GLY A 147 -6.41 34.78 5.89
N PRO A 148 -6.88 36.04 5.86
CA PRO A 148 -7.79 36.57 6.88
C PRO A 148 -9.15 35.87 6.89
N THR A 149 -9.70 35.54 5.72
CA THR A 149 -11.02 34.89 5.61
C THR A 149 -11.03 33.51 6.26
N LEU A 150 -10.04 32.67 5.99
CA LEU A 150 -10.00 31.31 6.53
C LEU A 150 -9.70 31.35 8.05
N LEU A 151 -8.83 32.25 8.50
CA LEU A 151 -8.59 32.46 9.93
C LEU A 151 -9.86 32.87 10.68
N GLN A 152 -10.62 33.83 10.13
CA GLN A 152 -11.89 34.26 10.71
C GLN A 152 -12.90 33.11 10.76
N ASN A 153 -12.95 32.28 9.72
CA ASN A 153 -13.85 31.11 9.69
C ASN A 153 -13.44 30.06 10.73
N ILE A 154 -12.15 29.79 10.88
CA ILE A 154 -11.59 28.90 11.93
C ILE A 154 -12.00 29.42 13.32
N GLU A 155 -11.83 30.72 13.58
CA GLU A 155 -12.23 31.35 14.85
C GLU A 155 -13.75 31.27 15.08
N SER A 156 -14.57 31.46 14.05
CA SER A 156 -16.04 31.35 14.13
C SER A 156 -16.54 29.94 14.45
N LEU A 157 -15.72 28.91 14.21
CA LEU A 157 -15.97 27.53 14.64
C LEU A 157 -15.57 27.28 16.10
N GLY A 158 -15.01 28.28 16.78
CA GLY A 158 -14.46 28.18 18.13
C GLY A 158 -13.08 27.52 18.18
N TRP A 159 -12.38 27.38 17.05
CA TRP A 159 -11.07 26.73 16.98
C TRP A 159 -9.94 27.76 17.23
N THR A 160 -9.85 28.24 18.47
CA THR A 160 -8.87 29.28 18.84
C THR A 160 -7.44 28.74 19.04
N SER A 161 -7.30 27.45 19.37
CA SER A 161 -6.01 26.76 19.48
C SER A 161 -6.02 25.45 18.71
N ALA A 162 -4.87 25.07 18.15
CA ALA A 162 -4.76 23.82 17.42
C ALA A 162 -4.75 22.62 18.40
N THR A 163 -5.51 21.57 18.09
CA THR A 163 -5.44 20.30 18.81
C THR A 163 -4.14 19.56 18.51
N GLY A 164 -3.79 18.54 19.30
CA GLY A 164 -2.55 17.77 19.10
C GLY A 164 -2.35 17.34 17.64
N ILE A 165 -3.34 16.65 17.06
CA ILE A 165 -3.26 16.18 15.66
C ILE A 165 -3.14 17.33 14.66
N GLN A 166 -3.88 18.43 14.87
CA GLN A 166 -3.84 19.59 13.99
C GLN A 166 -2.46 20.26 13.96
N ARG A 167 -1.78 20.33 15.11
CA ARG A 167 -0.47 20.99 15.25
C ARG A 167 0.58 20.44 14.29
N GLN A 168 0.57 19.13 14.07
CA GLN A 168 1.56 18.47 13.23
C GLN A 168 1.04 18.16 11.84
N ALA A 169 -0.20 17.68 11.72
CA ALA A 169 -0.76 17.28 10.44
C ALA A 169 -0.92 18.48 9.49
N ILE A 170 -1.27 19.67 10.00
CA ILE A 170 -1.44 20.85 9.15
C ILE A 170 -0.11 21.29 8.54
N THR A 171 0.98 21.37 9.32
CA THR A 171 2.29 21.78 8.78
C THR A 171 2.86 20.71 7.83
N ALA A 172 2.69 19.43 8.15
CA ALA A 172 3.06 18.33 7.26
C ALA A 172 2.26 18.38 5.94
N ALA A 173 0.95 18.61 6.02
CA ALA A 173 0.09 18.68 4.85
C ALA A 173 0.41 19.91 3.98
N LEU A 174 0.62 21.09 4.57
CA LEU A 174 0.98 22.30 3.82
C LEU A 174 2.35 22.19 3.13
N ALA A 175 3.28 21.42 3.71
CA ALA A 175 4.56 21.05 3.09
C ALA A 175 4.40 20.05 1.92
N GLY A 176 3.16 19.63 1.62
CA GLY A 176 2.84 18.65 0.59
C GLY A 176 3.16 17.22 0.96
N ARG A 177 3.50 16.91 2.21
CA ARG A 177 3.83 15.54 2.59
C ARG A 177 2.57 14.69 2.69
N ASP A 178 2.70 13.42 2.37
CA ASP A 178 1.65 12.46 2.71
C ASP A 178 1.54 12.35 4.24
N VAL A 179 0.30 12.27 4.72
CA VAL A 179 0.00 12.30 6.16
C VAL A 179 -0.81 11.08 6.54
N ILE A 180 -0.36 10.38 7.59
CA ILE A 180 -1.20 9.43 8.31
C ILE A 180 -1.43 9.99 9.71
N GLY A 181 -2.70 10.18 10.07
CA GLY A 181 -3.09 10.79 11.33
C GLY A 181 -4.02 9.91 12.13
N TRP A 182 -3.55 9.44 13.28
CA TRP A 182 -4.37 8.73 14.26
C TRP A 182 -4.67 9.64 15.44
N ALA A 183 -5.95 9.76 15.76
CA ALA A 183 -6.36 10.43 16.97
C ALA A 183 -7.79 10.01 17.34
N PRO A 184 -8.15 9.99 18.64
CA PRO A 184 -9.49 9.63 19.08
C PRO A 184 -10.61 10.43 18.39
N LYS A 185 -11.86 9.96 18.47
CA LYS A 185 -13.01 10.76 18.01
C LYS A 185 -13.04 12.11 18.74
N HIS A 186 -13.50 13.15 18.05
CA HIS A 186 -13.54 14.55 18.55
C HIS A 186 -12.17 15.19 18.85
N SER A 187 -11.06 14.64 18.36
CA SER A 187 -9.71 15.21 18.52
C SER A 187 -9.35 16.31 17.51
N GLY A 188 -10.25 16.67 16.61
CA GLY A 188 -10.03 17.72 15.60
C GLY A 188 -9.42 17.25 14.27
N LYS A 189 -9.45 15.95 13.96
CA LYS A 189 -8.97 15.37 12.68
C LYS A 189 -9.54 16.09 11.45
N THR A 190 -10.84 16.38 11.46
CA THR A 190 -11.53 17.09 10.37
C THR A 190 -10.86 18.43 10.05
N GLY A 191 -10.54 19.25 11.06
CA GLY A 191 -9.81 20.50 10.85
C GLY A 191 -8.37 20.27 10.35
N ALA A 192 -7.73 19.18 10.79
CA ALA A 192 -6.36 18.84 10.43
C ALA A 192 -6.16 18.61 8.93
N PHE A 193 -7.17 18.08 8.22
CA PHE A 193 -7.13 17.90 6.76
C PHE A 193 -7.93 18.95 5.97
N LEU A 194 -9.03 19.50 6.49
CA LEU A 194 -9.82 20.48 5.73
C LEU A 194 -9.09 21.82 5.57
N ILE A 195 -8.36 22.27 6.58
CA ILE A 195 -7.59 23.53 6.52
C ILE A 195 -6.56 23.50 5.37
N PRO A 196 -5.63 22.53 5.29
CA PRO A 196 -4.70 22.44 4.17
C PRO A 196 -5.40 22.16 2.83
N THR A 197 -6.53 21.45 2.83
CA THR A 197 -7.35 21.23 1.62
C THR A 197 -7.89 22.54 1.04
N LEU A 198 -8.35 23.47 1.88
CA LEU A 198 -8.86 24.76 1.44
C LEU A 198 -7.74 25.67 0.91
N VAL A 199 -6.57 25.63 1.53
CA VAL A 199 -5.37 26.32 1.02
C VAL A 199 -4.99 25.77 -0.35
N HIS A 200 -4.92 24.44 -0.49
CA HIS A 200 -4.68 23.75 -1.76
C HIS A 200 -5.65 24.18 -2.86
N CYS A 201 -6.96 24.08 -2.58
CA CYS A 201 -7.99 24.43 -3.56
C CYS A 201 -7.95 25.90 -3.95
N ARG A 202 -7.59 26.79 -3.02
CA ARG A 202 -7.44 28.23 -3.30
C ARG A 202 -6.25 28.47 -4.23
N SER A 203 -5.10 27.86 -3.97
CA SER A 203 -3.91 27.99 -4.82
C SER A 203 -4.15 27.40 -6.21
N MET A 204 -4.80 26.23 -6.30
CA MET A 204 -5.19 25.62 -7.57
C MET A 204 -6.18 26.51 -8.36
N SER A 205 -7.15 27.11 -7.68
CA SER A 205 -8.12 28.05 -8.30
C SER A 205 -7.48 29.32 -8.83
N ALA A 206 -6.35 29.75 -8.24
CA ALA A 206 -5.57 30.89 -8.71
C ALA A 206 -4.71 30.51 -9.93
N TRP A 207 -4.18 29.29 -9.94
CA TRP A 207 -3.32 28.77 -11.01
C TRP A 207 -4.07 28.49 -12.32
N TYR A 208 -5.24 27.85 -12.27
CA TYR A 208 -6.00 27.49 -13.48
C TYR A 208 -6.83 28.67 -14.01
N SER A 209 -6.74 28.92 -15.33
CA SER A 209 -7.50 29.96 -16.04
C SER A 209 -9.00 29.63 -16.18
N ASP A 210 -9.35 28.35 -16.39
CA ASP A 210 -10.74 27.88 -16.51
C ASP A 210 -11.26 27.32 -15.17
N LYS A 211 -11.80 28.23 -14.35
CA LYS A 211 -11.90 28.06 -12.88
C LYS A 211 -13.01 27.13 -12.38
N ARG A 212 -13.91 26.63 -13.24
CA ARG A 212 -15.15 25.98 -12.76
C ARG A 212 -15.45 24.62 -13.39
N ARG A 213 -15.20 24.41 -14.68
CA ARG A 213 -15.70 23.20 -15.38
C ARG A 213 -14.66 22.10 -15.56
N ALA A 214 -13.43 22.32 -15.10
CA ALA A 214 -12.33 21.40 -15.34
C ALA A 214 -12.24 20.24 -14.33
N GLY A 215 -12.96 20.30 -13.21
CA GLY A 215 -13.05 19.22 -12.21
C GLY A 215 -12.66 19.66 -10.79
N PRO A 216 -12.82 18.79 -9.78
CA PRO A 216 -12.37 19.06 -8.42
C PRO A 216 -10.85 18.99 -8.28
N TYR A 217 -10.30 19.73 -7.32
CA TYR A 217 -8.89 19.74 -6.94
C TYR A 217 -8.58 18.81 -5.77
N ALA A 218 -9.59 18.54 -4.93
CA ALA A 218 -9.50 17.65 -3.79
C ALA A 218 -10.66 16.65 -3.76
N LEU A 219 -10.35 15.44 -3.31
CA LEU A 219 -11.29 14.35 -3.11
C LEU A 219 -11.23 13.87 -1.66
N ILE A 220 -12.36 13.86 -0.97
CA ILE A 220 -12.52 13.35 0.39
C ILE A 220 -13.46 12.13 0.35
N LEU A 221 -12.96 10.99 0.81
CA LEU A 221 -13.71 9.74 0.93
C LEU A 221 -13.98 9.44 2.40
N ALA A 222 -15.21 9.05 2.70
CA ALA A 222 -15.59 8.57 4.03
C ALA A 222 -16.52 7.35 3.89
N PRO A 223 -16.60 6.46 4.90
CA PRO A 223 -17.27 5.17 4.76
C PRO A 223 -18.81 5.27 4.78
N THR A 224 -19.37 6.26 5.48
CA THR A 224 -20.82 6.40 5.65
C THR A 224 -21.35 7.75 5.15
N ARG A 225 -22.66 7.80 4.88
CA ARG A 225 -23.33 8.99 4.35
C ARG A 225 -23.33 10.12 5.37
N GLU A 226 -23.55 9.76 6.62
CA GLU A 226 -23.62 10.66 7.77
C GLU A 226 -22.29 11.38 7.95
N ILE A 227 -21.17 10.65 7.90
CA ILE A 227 -19.83 11.23 7.99
C ILE A 227 -19.60 12.19 6.82
N CYS A 228 -19.95 11.80 5.58
CA CYS A 228 -19.81 12.70 4.43
C CYS A 228 -20.63 14.00 4.59
N CYS A 229 -21.86 13.92 5.11
CA CYS A 229 -22.71 15.10 5.37
C CYS A 229 -22.08 16.03 6.41
N GLU A 230 -21.56 15.47 7.50
CA GLU A 230 -20.86 16.24 8.54
C GLU A 230 -19.62 16.93 7.98
N LEU A 231 -18.82 16.20 7.19
CA LEU A 231 -17.63 16.74 6.52
C LEU A 231 -17.98 17.88 5.56
N GLU A 232 -19.02 17.73 4.73
CA GLU A 232 -19.46 18.82 3.84
C GLU A 232 -19.88 20.05 4.64
N THR A 233 -20.62 19.85 5.73
CA THR A 233 -21.09 20.95 6.59
C THR A 233 -19.92 21.75 7.18
N VAL A 234 -18.92 21.06 7.73
CA VAL A 234 -17.73 21.71 8.29
C VAL A 234 -16.90 22.38 7.19
N CYS A 235 -16.74 21.72 6.05
CA CYS A 235 -16.01 22.27 4.90
C CYS A 235 -16.67 23.57 4.39
N GLN A 236 -17.99 23.60 4.26
CA GLN A 236 -18.74 24.79 3.85
C GLN A 236 -18.58 25.94 4.84
N ARG A 237 -18.64 25.67 6.15
CA ARG A 237 -18.42 26.70 7.19
C ARG A 237 -17.00 27.28 7.13
N LEU A 238 -15.98 26.44 6.91
CA LEU A 238 -14.61 26.90 6.73
C LEU A 238 -14.40 27.68 5.41
N ALA A 239 -15.20 27.38 4.38
CA ALA A 239 -15.09 27.99 3.06
C ALA A 239 -15.91 29.29 2.88
N VAL A 240 -16.70 29.71 3.87
CA VAL A 240 -17.55 30.91 3.78
C VAL A 240 -16.72 32.13 3.36
N GLY A 241 -17.19 32.86 2.34
CA GLY A 241 -16.50 34.05 1.82
C GLY A 241 -15.27 33.75 0.95
N MET A 242 -14.82 32.50 0.82
CA MET A 242 -13.74 32.13 -0.10
C MET A 242 -14.25 32.10 -1.56
N LYS A 243 -13.53 32.76 -2.47
CA LYS A 243 -13.89 32.81 -3.89
C LYS A 243 -13.73 31.42 -4.53
N ASN A 244 -14.76 31.02 -5.30
CA ASN A 244 -14.77 29.76 -6.07
C ASN A 244 -14.46 28.50 -5.22
N MET A 245 -15.07 28.37 -4.04
CA MET A 245 -14.88 27.20 -3.18
C MET A 245 -16.18 26.41 -3.04
N ARG A 246 -16.58 25.70 -4.10
CA ARG A 246 -17.81 24.89 -4.11
C ARG A 246 -17.53 23.44 -3.78
N THR A 247 -18.43 22.84 -3.02
CA THR A 247 -18.41 21.41 -2.68
C THR A 247 -19.49 20.65 -3.47
N ALA A 248 -19.26 19.36 -3.69
CA ALA A 248 -20.33 18.42 -4.04
C ALA A 248 -20.27 17.21 -3.11
N LEU A 249 -21.45 16.88 -2.56
CA LEU A 249 -21.67 15.68 -1.77
C LEU A 249 -22.23 14.57 -2.66
N LEU A 250 -21.47 13.47 -2.76
CA LEU A 250 -21.82 12.29 -3.56
C LEU A 250 -22.06 11.10 -2.64
N ILE A 251 -23.30 10.92 -2.22
CA ILE A 251 -23.70 9.83 -1.31
C ILE A 251 -24.88 9.03 -1.85
N GLY A 252 -24.95 7.76 -1.47
CA GLY A 252 -26.11 6.91 -1.75
C GLY A 252 -27.39 7.45 -1.12
N GLY A 253 -28.56 7.06 -1.62
CA GLY A 253 -29.87 7.43 -1.04
C GLY A 253 -30.33 8.86 -1.29
N GLU A 254 -29.42 9.78 -1.60
CA GLU A 254 -29.77 11.12 -2.05
C GLU A 254 -30.15 11.13 -3.55
N PRO A 255 -31.14 11.95 -3.96
CA PRO A 255 -31.57 12.07 -5.35
C PRO A 255 -30.40 12.42 -6.29
N LEU A 256 -30.17 11.55 -7.27
CA LEU A 256 -29.11 11.71 -8.28
C LEU A 256 -29.17 13.05 -9.03
N PRO A 257 -30.33 13.60 -9.44
CA PRO A 257 -30.39 14.86 -10.18
C PRO A 257 -29.72 16.04 -9.46
N ASN A 258 -29.83 16.11 -8.13
CA ASN A 258 -29.22 17.18 -7.33
C ASN A 258 -27.69 17.09 -7.34
N GLN A 259 -27.15 15.88 -7.26
CA GLN A 259 -25.71 15.63 -7.32
C GLN A 259 -25.15 15.98 -8.70
N LEU A 260 -25.83 15.53 -9.77
CA LEU A 260 -25.46 15.86 -11.15
C LEU A 260 -25.52 17.37 -11.43
N TYR A 261 -26.53 18.06 -10.90
CA TYR A 261 -26.65 19.50 -11.02
C TYR A 261 -25.47 20.23 -10.37
N ARG A 262 -25.07 19.83 -9.16
CA ARG A 262 -23.88 20.38 -8.48
C ARG A 262 -22.61 20.16 -9.30
N LEU A 263 -22.38 18.94 -9.79
CA LEU A 263 -21.23 18.63 -10.65
C LEU A 263 -21.20 19.49 -11.93
N LYS A 264 -22.37 19.68 -12.58
CA LYS A 264 -22.50 20.50 -13.80
C LYS A 264 -22.16 21.98 -13.56
N LYS A 265 -22.40 22.50 -12.34
CA LYS A 265 -22.03 23.88 -11.96
C LYS A 265 -20.53 24.05 -11.73
N GLY A 266 -19.79 22.96 -11.59
CA GLY A 266 -18.37 22.98 -11.28
C GLY A 266 -18.10 23.08 -9.79
N VAL A 267 -17.22 22.21 -9.29
CA VAL A 267 -16.86 22.10 -7.87
C VAL A 267 -15.37 21.93 -7.71
N GLN A 268 -14.84 22.39 -6.57
CA GLN A 268 -13.42 22.33 -6.21
C GLN A 268 -13.13 21.19 -5.25
N ILE A 269 -14.09 20.87 -4.38
CA ILE A 269 -13.96 19.83 -3.37
C ILE A 269 -15.08 18.82 -3.58
N LEU A 270 -14.70 17.55 -3.69
CA LEU A 270 -15.64 16.45 -3.77
C LEU A 270 -15.61 15.68 -2.46
N ILE A 271 -16.78 15.40 -1.88
CA ILE A 271 -16.92 14.62 -0.64
C ILE A 271 -17.93 13.52 -0.93
N GLY A 272 -17.61 12.26 -0.64
CA GLY A 272 -18.57 11.20 -0.91
C GLY A 272 -18.17 9.81 -0.43
N THR A 273 -19.13 8.90 -0.52
CA THR A 273 -18.89 7.48 -0.26
C THR A 273 -18.30 6.83 -1.51
N PRO A 274 -17.40 5.84 -1.37
CA PRO A 274 -16.78 5.17 -2.52
C PRO A 274 -17.81 4.64 -3.54
N GLY A 275 -18.87 3.98 -3.09
CA GLY A 275 -19.88 3.40 -3.97
C GLY A 275 -20.56 4.42 -4.89
N ARG A 276 -21.11 5.51 -4.34
CA ARG A 276 -21.82 6.52 -5.15
C ARG A 276 -20.88 7.24 -6.12
N LEU A 277 -19.63 7.45 -5.72
CA LEU A 277 -18.65 8.07 -6.59
C LEU A 277 -18.28 7.16 -7.76
N LEU A 278 -18.17 5.85 -7.51
CA LEU A 278 -17.94 4.86 -8.55
C LEU A 278 -19.14 4.75 -9.52
N ASP A 279 -20.37 4.74 -8.99
CA ASP A 279 -21.60 4.77 -9.81
C ASP A 279 -21.57 5.96 -10.77
N LEU A 280 -21.28 7.15 -10.24
CA LEU A 280 -21.18 8.38 -11.04
C LEU A 280 -20.01 8.37 -12.03
N ALA A 281 -18.89 7.74 -11.68
CA ALA A 281 -17.75 7.57 -12.58
C ALA A 281 -18.07 6.62 -13.74
N ALA A 282 -18.93 5.62 -13.51
CA ALA A 282 -19.37 4.67 -14.52
C ALA A 282 -20.47 5.25 -15.41
N ASP A 283 -21.53 5.80 -14.82
CA ASP A 283 -22.74 6.22 -15.54
C ASP A 283 -22.63 7.62 -16.13
N HIS A 284 -21.85 8.50 -15.49
CA HIS A 284 -21.73 9.91 -15.85
C HIS A 284 -20.27 10.41 -15.95
N PRO A 285 -19.37 9.72 -16.68
CA PRO A 285 -17.94 10.02 -16.73
C PRO A 285 -17.62 11.42 -17.28
N LYS A 286 -18.50 12.00 -18.11
CA LYS A 286 -18.33 13.36 -18.66
C LYS A 286 -18.55 14.46 -17.62
N LEU A 287 -19.29 14.17 -16.55
CA LEU A 287 -19.58 15.10 -15.46
C LEU A 287 -18.61 14.94 -14.30
N LEU A 288 -18.21 13.70 -13.97
CA LEU A 288 -17.24 13.43 -12.90
C LEU A 288 -15.80 13.45 -13.43
N ARG A 289 -15.22 14.65 -13.45
CA ARG A 289 -13.93 14.96 -14.08
C ARG A 289 -12.77 14.91 -13.09
N LEU A 290 -12.28 13.73 -12.74
CA LEU A 290 -11.33 13.58 -11.64
C LEU A 290 -9.88 14.02 -11.95
N TRP A 291 -9.52 14.31 -13.20
CA TRP A 291 -8.12 14.51 -13.61
C TRP A 291 -7.39 15.70 -12.96
N GLN A 292 -8.10 16.63 -12.33
CA GLN A 292 -7.49 17.76 -11.59
C GLN A 292 -7.30 17.48 -10.09
N VAL A 293 -7.70 16.31 -9.61
CA VAL A 293 -7.53 15.93 -8.21
C VAL A 293 -6.05 15.73 -7.92
N GLN A 294 -5.53 16.52 -6.99
CA GLN A 294 -4.12 16.51 -6.58
C GLN A 294 -3.94 16.20 -5.09
N MET A 295 -5.04 16.28 -4.33
CA MET A 295 -5.08 15.96 -2.92
C MET A 295 -6.22 14.98 -2.65
N ILE A 296 -5.91 13.85 -2.02
CA ILE A 296 -6.86 12.78 -1.72
C ILE A 296 -6.84 12.51 -0.23
N ILE A 297 -8.02 12.57 0.38
CA ILE A 297 -8.21 12.39 1.82
C ILE A 297 -9.13 11.19 2.03
N MET A 298 -8.76 10.32 2.97
CA MET A 298 -9.61 9.23 3.46
C MET A 298 -9.82 9.43 4.96
N ASP A 299 -11.06 9.71 5.35
CA ASP A 299 -11.46 9.81 6.75
C ASP A 299 -12.08 8.48 7.22
N GLU A 300 -11.79 8.08 8.45
CA GLU A 300 -12.00 6.72 8.96
C GLU A 300 -11.44 5.67 7.98
N ALA A 301 -10.18 5.86 7.59
CA ALA A 301 -9.49 5.08 6.57
C ALA A 301 -9.46 3.58 6.90
N ASP A 302 -9.28 3.22 8.17
CA ASP A 302 -9.43 1.86 8.69
C ASP A 302 -10.77 1.26 8.26
N THR A 303 -11.88 1.93 8.52
CA THR A 303 -13.21 1.43 8.21
C THR A 303 -13.41 1.28 6.70
N ILE A 304 -12.85 2.19 5.89
CA ILE A 304 -12.88 2.11 4.42
C ILE A 304 -12.16 0.84 3.94
N PHE A 305 -10.99 0.51 4.49
CA PHE A 305 -10.24 -0.66 4.07
C PHE A 305 -10.82 -1.98 4.61
N HIS A 306 -11.35 -2.02 5.83
CA HIS A 306 -11.97 -3.21 6.42
C HIS A 306 -13.32 -3.56 5.80
N SER A 307 -14.15 -2.56 5.47
CA SER A 307 -15.52 -2.79 4.97
C SER A 307 -15.57 -3.24 3.49
N GLY A 308 -14.43 -3.66 2.91
CA GLY A 308 -14.33 -4.07 1.51
C GLY A 308 -14.39 -2.91 0.50
N TYR A 309 -14.47 -1.64 0.94
CA TYR A 309 -14.46 -0.48 0.03
C TYR A 309 -13.08 -0.24 -0.60
N GLY A 310 -12.02 -0.89 -0.10
CA GLY A 310 -10.67 -0.77 -0.66
C GLY A 310 -10.59 -1.01 -2.17
N VAL A 311 -11.36 -1.96 -2.70
CA VAL A 311 -11.45 -2.22 -4.15
C VAL A 311 -12.10 -1.02 -4.88
N GLN A 312 -13.19 -0.50 -4.34
CA GLN A 312 -13.89 0.66 -4.92
C GLN A 312 -12.99 1.90 -4.91
N VAL A 313 -12.25 2.12 -3.82
CA VAL A 313 -11.26 3.19 -3.73
C VAL A 313 -10.19 3.03 -4.80
N ARG A 314 -9.62 1.84 -4.98
CA ARG A 314 -8.64 1.58 -6.06
C ARG A 314 -9.22 1.85 -7.45
N GLN A 315 -10.47 1.45 -7.70
CA GLN A 315 -11.15 1.74 -8.96
C GLN A 315 -11.32 3.25 -9.18
N ILE A 316 -11.71 4.01 -8.16
CA ILE A 316 -11.80 5.47 -8.22
C ILE A 316 -10.43 6.07 -8.53
N LEU A 317 -9.38 5.67 -7.82
CA LEU A 317 -8.01 6.15 -8.02
C LEU A 317 -7.51 5.84 -9.44
N GLY A 318 -7.82 4.66 -9.97
CA GLY A 318 -7.49 4.24 -11.33
C GLY A 318 -8.16 5.06 -12.43
N LYS A 319 -9.24 5.79 -12.14
CA LYS A 319 -9.87 6.71 -13.10
C LYS A 319 -9.15 8.06 -13.21
N ILE A 320 -8.16 8.33 -12.37
CA ILE A 320 -7.50 9.62 -12.31
C ILE A 320 -6.18 9.57 -13.09
N LYS A 321 -6.13 10.26 -14.25
CA LYS A 321 -5.14 10.13 -15.32
C LYS A 321 -3.65 10.37 -14.99
N ASP A 322 -3.31 10.95 -13.83
CA ASP A 322 -1.91 11.26 -13.46
C ASP A 322 -1.67 11.05 -11.95
N ASP A 323 -1.23 9.85 -11.56
CA ASP A 323 -1.05 9.45 -10.16
C ASP A 323 0.27 9.91 -9.54
N ARG A 324 1.21 10.37 -10.38
CA ARG A 324 2.55 10.76 -9.94
C ARG A 324 2.48 12.08 -9.18
N ASN A 325 3.02 12.08 -7.96
CA ASN A 325 3.15 13.25 -7.11
C ASN A 325 1.83 13.84 -6.59
N ARG A 326 0.81 13.02 -6.32
CA ARG A 326 -0.34 13.49 -5.53
C ARG A 326 -0.04 13.42 -4.05
N GLN A 327 -0.77 14.23 -3.28
CA GLN A 327 -0.74 14.15 -1.83
C GLN A 327 -1.88 13.28 -1.32
N PHE A 328 -1.53 12.31 -0.49
CA PHE A 328 -2.47 11.43 0.21
C PHE A 328 -2.49 11.74 1.70
N MET A 329 -3.70 11.78 2.25
CA MET A 329 -3.89 11.97 3.68
C MET A 329 -4.90 10.95 4.22
N TYR A 330 -4.47 10.14 5.19
CA TYR A 330 -5.28 9.09 5.81
C TYR A 330 -5.51 9.44 7.27
N PHE A 331 -6.76 9.45 7.71
CA PHE A 331 -7.12 9.70 9.09
C PHE A 331 -7.96 8.58 9.65
N SER A 332 -7.68 8.20 10.89
CA SER A 332 -8.41 7.15 11.61
C SER A 332 -8.62 7.50 13.08
N SER A 333 -9.71 6.99 13.65
CA SER A 333 -9.97 7.03 15.08
C SER A 333 -9.42 5.83 15.86
N ASN A 334 -9.05 4.74 15.19
CA ASN A 334 -8.50 3.54 15.82
C ASN A 334 -6.97 3.59 15.88
N THR A 335 -6.39 3.06 16.97
CA THR A 335 -4.95 3.08 17.25
C THR A 335 -4.32 1.69 17.26
N ALA A 336 -5.06 0.64 16.87
CA ALA A 336 -4.59 -0.74 16.89
C ALA A 336 -3.31 -0.93 16.04
N GLU A 337 -2.30 -1.61 16.61
CA GLU A 337 -0.96 -1.76 16.00
C GLU A 337 -0.97 -2.54 14.67
N GLU A 338 -1.90 -3.48 14.49
CA GLU A 338 -2.07 -4.26 13.25
C GLU A 338 -2.59 -3.40 12.08
N GLU A 339 -3.51 -2.47 12.36
CA GLU A 339 -4.09 -1.56 11.36
C GLU A 339 -3.08 -0.48 10.90
N ASN A 340 -2.14 -0.13 11.79
CA ASN A 340 -1.06 0.80 11.51
C ASN A 340 -0.11 0.30 10.42
N ASP A 341 0.05 -1.02 10.27
CA ASP A 341 0.94 -1.60 9.27
C ASP A 341 0.31 -1.56 7.86
N VAL A 342 -1.00 -1.79 7.74
CA VAL A 342 -1.75 -1.66 6.48
C VAL A 342 -1.75 -0.21 5.98
N LEU A 343 -2.04 0.77 6.84
CA LEU A 343 -2.07 2.19 6.46
C LEU A 343 -0.66 2.75 6.18
N LYS A 344 0.37 2.35 6.94
CA LYS A 344 1.77 2.75 6.66
C LYS A 344 2.26 2.20 5.32
N LYS A 345 1.85 0.99 4.96
CA LYS A 345 2.19 0.41 3.66
C LYS A 345 1.43 1.07 2.50
N LEU A 346 0.19 1.52 2.70
CA LEU A 346 -0.61 2.25 1.70
C LEU A 346 -0.18 3.71 1.50
N ALA A 347 0.29 4.38 2.55
CA ALA A 347 0.64 5.80 2.53
C ALA A 347 2.14 6.08 2.29
N GLY A 348 2.99 5.06 2.42
CA GLY A 348 4.44 5.22 2.37
C GLY A 348 5.11 4.74 1.09
N ASN A 349 4.48 3.86 0.32
CA ASN A 349 5.12 3.26 -0.85
C ASN A 349 4.05 2.78 -1.83
N ASN A 350 4.19 3.11 -3.13
CA ASN A 350 3.54 2.35 -4.22
C ASN A 350 4.00 0.87 -4.17
N GLN A 351 3.64 0.11 -3.15
CA GLN A 351 4.09 -1.25 -2.89
C GLN A 351 2.90 -2.11 -2.45
N PHE A 352 2.83 -3.30 -3.01
CA PHE A 352 1.90 -4.32 -2.59
C PHE A 352 2.29 -4.92 -1.24
N VAL A 353 1.26 -5.33 -0.51
CA VAL A 353 1.36 -5.82 0.85
C VAL A 353 0.83 -7.23 0.90
N ASN A 354 1.53 -8.07 1.63
CA ASN A 354 1.05 -9.39 1.95
C ASN A 354 0.01 -9.30 3.10
N PRO A 355 -1.25 -9.75 2.88
CA PRO A 355 -2.34 -9.57 3.84
C PRO A 355 -2.46 -10.71 4.85
N PHE A 356 -1.63 -11.75 4.78
CA PHE A 356 -1.79 -12.97 5.58
C PHE A 356 -1.11 -12.84 6.95
N GLU A 357 -1.77 -13.33 8.00
CA GLU A 357 -1.22 -13.34 9.36
C GLU A 357 0.08 -14.16 9.46
N GLU A 358 0.19 -15.22 8.65
CA GLU A 358 1.38 -16.07 8.61
C GLU A 358 2.58 -15.37 7.96
N TRP A 359 2.39 -14.22 7.29
CA TRP A 359 3.45 -13.49 6.63
C TRP A 359 4.36 -12.79 7.64
N ILE A 360 5.64 -13.15 7.61
CA ILE A 360 6.69 -12.42 8.32
C ILE A 360 7.69 -11.92 7.30
N GLU A 361 7.86 -10.60 7.25
CA GLU A 361 8.88 -10.00 6.40
C GLU A 361 10.27 -10.41 6.87
N ILE A 362 11.01 -11.07 5.98
CA ILE A 362 12.37 -11.51 6.25
C ILE A 362 13.32 -10.35 5.99
N PRO A 363 14.11 -9.90 6.98
CA PRO A 363 15.09 -8.85 6.76
C PRO A 363 16.11 -9.25 5.70
N PHE A 364 16.46 -8.33 4.80
CA PHE A 364 17.40 -8.57 3.69
C PHE A 364 18.72 -9.22 4.14
N TYR A 365 19.26 -8.83 5.31
CA TYR A 365 20.50 -9.42 5.81
C TYR A 365 20.39 -10.92 6.11
N LYS A 366 19.20 -11.43 6.51
CA LYS A 366 18.98 -12.86 6.71
C LYS A 366 18.95 -13.61 5.38
N THR A 367 18.31 -13.03 4.37
CA THR A 367 18.30 -13.56 2.99
C THR A 367 19.72 -13.58 2.42
N LEU A 368 20.49 -12.50 2.61
CA LEU A 368 21.89 -12.42 2.19
C LEU A 368 22.76 -13.45 2.92
N LEU A 369 22.62 -13.58 4.24
CA LEU A 369 23.35 -14.58 5.03
C LEU A 369 23.01 -16.01 4.59
N PHE A 370 21.75 -16.28 4.24
CA PHE A 370 21.33 -17.55 3.67
C PHE A 370 22.08 -17.85 2.36
N TRP A 371 22.10 -16.90 1.41
CA TRP A 371 22.84 -17.08 0.15
C TRP A 371 24.35 -17.22 0.33
N ILE A 372 24.96 -16.53 1.31
CA ILE A 372 26.39 -16.62 1.60
C ILE A 372 26.76 -17.93 2.31
N LYS A 373 25.95 -18.36 3.30
CA LYS A 373 26.22 -19.52 4.15
C LYS A 373 25.65 -20.83 3.59
N ARG A 374 25.06 -20.79 2.40
CA ARG A 374 24.37 -21.93 1.80
C ARG A 374 25.25 -23.18 1.81
N TYR A 375 24.79 -24.21 2.51
CA TYR A 375 25.46 -25.49 2.54
C TYR A 375 25.23 -26.19 1.20
N LYS A 376 26.29 -26.53 0.46
CA LYS A 376 26.16 -27.13 -0.89
C LYS A 376 25.79 -28.63 -0.88
N GLY A 377 25.45 -29.20 0.28
CA GLY A 377 25.09 -30.61 0.44
C GLY A 377 23.68 -30.97 -0.04
N ASN A 378 23.24 -30.48 -1.19
CA ASN A 378 21.88 -30.69 -1.73
C ASN A 378 21.70 -32.08 -2.37
N GLY A 379 22.66 -32.97 -2.17
CA GLY A 379 22.66 -34.37 -2.63
C GLY A 379 22.66 -34.58 -4.14
N ILE A 380 22.91 -33.54 -4.93
CA ILE A 380 22.99 -33.69 -6.39
C ILE A 380 24.17 -34.63 -6.72
N PRO A 381 23.94 -35.74 -7.44
CA PRO A 381 25.01 -36.66 -7.80
C PRO A 381 25.97 -35.99 -8.80
N PHE A 382 27.26 -36.30 -8.67
CA PHE A 382 28.28 -35.86 -9.63
C PHE A 382 28.17 -36.59 -10.98
N ASN A 383 27.61 -37.80 -10.97
CA ASN A 383 27.43 -38.63 -12.15
C ASN A 383 26.15 -38.22 -12.90
N GLU A 384 26.29 -37.79 -14.16
CA GLU A 384 25.14 -37.43 -14.98
C GLU A 384 24.17 -38.61 -15.14
N ASN A 385 24.64 -39.85 -15.32
CA ASN A 385 23.76 -41.01 -15.49
C ASN A 385 22.85 -41.25 -14.28
N GLU A 386 23.37 -41.02 -13.07
CA GLU A 386 22.59 -41.11 -11.84
C GLU A 386 21.54 -40.00 -11.78
N LEU A 387 21.90 -38.76 -12.18
CA LEU A 387 20.97 -37.64 -12.29
C LEU A 387 19.90 -37.87 -13.38
N HIS A 388 20.26 -38.50 -14.50
CA HIS A 388 19.34 -38.89 -15.57
C HIS A 388 18.32 -39.94 -15.10
N SER A 389 18.76 -40.88 -14.26
CA SER A 389 17.90 -41.91 -13.67
C SER A 389 16.95 -41.33 -12.63
N SER A 390 17.44 -40.44 -11.77
CA SER A 390 16.65 -39.88 -10.66
C SER A 390 15.75 -38.72 -11.06
N LEU A 391 16.13 -37.92 -12.06
CA LEU A 391 15.34 -36.83 -12.66
C LEU A 391 15.24 -37.00 -14.18
N PRO A 392 14.43 -37.96 -14.66
CA PRO A 392 14.31 -38.24 -16.08
C PRO A 392 13.71 -37.07 -16.87
N THR A 393 14.12 -36.96 -18.12
CA THR A 393 13.60 -35.99 -19.09
C THR A 393 13.01 -36.76 -20.27
N LYS A 394 11.74 -36.56 -20.55
CA LYS A 394 11.00 -37.09 -21.70
C LYS A 394 10.75 -35.95 -22.68
N ARG A 395 10.90 -36.21 -23.98
CA ARG A 395 10.49 -35.22 -24.99
C ARG A 395 8.97 -35.26 -25.11
N PRO A 396 8.26 -34.13 -24.99
CA PRO A 396 6.81 -34.11 -25.15
C PRO A 396 6.43 -34.42 -26.60
N LEU A 397 5.40 -35.24 -26.79
CA LEU A 397 4.85 -35.56 -28.11
C LEU A 397 3.91 -34.43 -28.56
N LEU A 398 4.50 -33.32 -29.03
CA LEU A 398 3.80 -32.07 -29.34
C LEU A 398 2.67 -32.24 -30.38
N GLU A 399 2.86 -33.07 -31.40
CA GLU A 399 1.80 -33.34 -32.40
C GLU A 399 0.58 -34.00 -31.76
N THR A 400 0.79 -34.99 -30.91
CA THR A 400 -0.30 -35.65 -30.18
C THR A 400 -0.95 -34.70 -29.19
N LEU A 401 -0.16 -33.85 -28.53
CA LEU A 401 -0.62 -32.87 -27.55
C LEU A 401 -1.62 -31.87 -28.17
N PHE A 402 -1.25 -31.25 -29.29
CA PHE A 402 -2.06 -30.19 -29.91
C PHE A 402 -3.20 -30.69 -30.79
N ASN A 403 -3.19 -31.97 -31.18
CA ASN A 403 -4.25 -32.60 -31.96
C ASN A 403 -5.24 -33.41 -31.10
N GLN A 404 -5.19 -33.30 -29.77
CA GLN A 404 -6.16 -33.99 -28.92
C GLN A 404 -7.57 -33.43 -29.08
N PRO A 405 -8.61 -34.28 -28.94
CA PRO A 405 -9.99 -33.81 -28.83
C PRO A 405 -10.14 -32.69 -27.79
N ALA A 406 -10.93 -31.68 -28.11
CA ALA A 406 -11.10 -30.49 -27.26
C ALA A 406 -11.62 -30.80 -25.85
N ASP A 407 -12.28 -31.95 -25.65
CA ASP A 407 -12.80 -32.39 -24.36
C ASP A 407 -11.74 -33.05 -23.45
N LYS A 408 -10.48 -33.14 -23.86
CA LYS A 408 -9.37 -33.66 -23.06
C LYS A 408 -8.50 -32.53 -22.53
N ILE A 409 -8.15 -32.63 -21.25
CA ILE A 409 -7.12 -31.79 -20.64
C ILE A 409 -5.81 -32.54 -20.65
N THR A 410 -4.73 -31.86 -21.03
CA THR A 410 -3.38 -32.37 -20.86
C THR A 410 -2.55 -31.43 -20.00
N PHE A 411 -1.56 -32.00 -19.31
CA PHE A 411 -0.58 -31.25 -18.54
C PHE A 411 0.81 -31.78 -18.87
N THR A 412 1.73 -30.90 -19.19
CA THR A 412 3.14 -31.21 -19.43
C THR A 412 4.01 -30.30 -18.59
N TRP A 413 4.88 -30.85 -17.75
CA TRP A 413 5.75 -30.06 -16.89
C TRP A 413 7.15 -29.88 -17.49
N PHE A 414 7.57 -28.65 -17.75
CA PHE A 414 8.88 -28.36 -18.36
C PHE A 414 10.00 -28.12 -17.34
N GLY A 415 9.64 -28.14 -16.04
CA GLY A 415 10.50 -27.76 -14.93
C GLY A 415 10.11 -26.41 -14.32
N GLN A 416 10.52 -26.20 -13.08
CA GLN A 416 10.18 -25.05 -12.25
C GLN A 416 8.66 -24.90 -12.21
N SER A 417 8.14 -23.70 -12.44
CA SER A 417 6.70 -23.46 -12.53
C SER A 417 6.21 -23.39 -13.99
N THR A 418 7.06 -23.80 -14.94
CA THR A 418 6.72 -23.84 -16.37
C THR A 418 5.91 -25.08 -16.71
N CYS A 419 4.62 -24.88 -16.99
CA CYS A 419 3.69 -25.93 -17.37
C CYS A 419 3.02 -25.57 -18.70
N LEU A 420 2.83 -26.58 -19.55
CA LEU A 420 2.05 -26.48 -20.78
C LEU A 420 0.75 -27.26 -20.59
N ILE A 421 -0.38 -26.57 -20.68
CA ILE A 421 -1.70 -27.11 -20.37
C ILE A 421 -2.60 -26.93 -21.59
N THR A 422 -3.23 -28.00 -22.07
CA THR A 422 -4.29 -27.88 -23.08
C THR A 422 -5.65 -28.04 -22.42
N ILE A 423 -6.60 -27.16 -22.73
CA ILE A 423 -7.98 -27.19 -22.21
C ILE A 423 -8.94 -26.61 -23.23
N ASP A 424 -10.01 -27.32 -23.56
CA ASP A 424 -11.04 -26.88 -24.51
C ASP A 424 -10.47 -26.40 -25.86
N GLY A 425 -9.41 -27.07 -26.33
CA GLY A 425 -8.70 -26.75 -27.57
C GLY A 425 -7.76 -25.54 -27.50
N LEU A 426 -7.59 -24.93 -26.32
CA LEU A 426 -6.67 -23.82 -26.07
C LEU A 426 -5.42 -24.30 -25.35
N THR A 427 -4.30 -23.62 -25.61
CA THR A 427 -3.01 -23.92 -24.98
C THR A 427 -2.57 -22.79 -24.05
N ILE A 428 -2.32 -23.14 -22.80
CA ILE A 428 -1.86 -22.24 -21.74
C ILE A 428 -0.43 -22.59 -21.36
N LEU A 429 0.43 -21.60 -21.30
CA LEU A 429 1.78 -21.69 -20.75
C LEU A 429 1.85 -20.91 -19.44
N THR A 430 2.39 -21.50 -18.37
CA THR A 430 2.52 -20.83 -17.07
C THR A 430 3.98 -20.49 -16.79
N ASP A 431 4.25 -19.36 -16.12
CA ASP A 431 5.55 -18.92 -15.62
C ASP A 431 6.75 -19.40 -16.47
N PRO A 432 6.83 -18.99 -17.75
CA PRO A 432 7.72 -19.64 -18.69
C PRO A 432 9.17 -19.24 -18.47
N VAL A 433 10.01 -20.24 -18.17
CA VAL A 433 11.45 -20.10 -18.05
C VAL A 433 12.17 -21.13 -18.89
N PHE A 434 12.95 -20.65 -19.85
CA PHE A 434 13.71 -21.47 -20.81
C PHE A 434 15.22 -21.26 -20.68
N SER A 435 15.63 -20.25 -19.92
CA SER A 435 17.03 -19.94 -19.60
C SER A 435 17.74 -21.08 -18.86
N LYS A 436 19.07 -21.15 -19.06
CA LYS A 436 19.94 -22.19 -18.47
C LYS A 436 20.13 -22.04 -16.95
N ARG A 437 19.92 -20.85 -16.39
CA ARG A 437 20.04 -20.55 -14.97
C ARG A 437 18.85 -19.73 -14.49
N SER A 438 18.65 -19.66 -13.18
CA SER A 438 17.45 -19.09 -12.56
C SER A 438 17.29 -17.56 -12.72
N ILE A 439 18.34 -16.84 -13.14
CA ILE A 439 18.25 -15.39 -13.43
C ILE A 439 18.23 -15.11 -14.94
N ASN A 440 19.17 -15.72 -15.65
CA ASN A 440 19.31 -15.66 -17.12
C ASN A 440 20.26 -16.79 -17.57
N ASP A 441 20.79 -16.76 -18.79
CA ASP A 441 21.70 -17.82 -19.25
C ASP A 441 23.08 -17.85 -18.55
N TYR A 442 23.45 -16.78 -17.83
CA TYR A 442 24.80 -16.58 -17.29
C TYR A 442 24.87 -16.51 -15.76
N LEU A 443 23.80 -16.05 -15.09
CA LEU A 443 23.76 -15.77 -13.65
C LEU A 443 22.76 -16.64 -12.90
N GLY A 444 23.09 -16.98 -11.66
CA GLY A 444 22.25 -17.78 -10.75
C GLY A 444 22.49 -19.29 -10.83
N PRO A 445 21.82 -20.08 -9.97
CA PRO A 445 21.80 -21.55 -10.03
C PRO A 445 21.52 -22.10 -11.43
N LYS A 446 22.36 -23.04 -11.89
CA LYS A 446 22.16 -23.76 -13.16
C LYS A 446 21.00 -24.74 -13.02
N ARG A 447 20.22 -24.90 -14.08
CA ARG A 447 19.20 -25.93 -14.17
C ARG A 447 19.84 -27.33 -14.01
N LEU A 448 19.21 -28.21 -13.23
CA LEU A 448 19.70 -29.58 -13.02
C LEU A 448 19.55 -30.44 -14.27
N ARG A 449 18.45 -30.27 -15.01
CA ARG A 449 18.12 -31.01 -16.23
C ARG A 449 17.92 -30.04 -17.39
N PRO A 450 18.26 -30.34 -18.64
CA PRO A 450 17.92 -29.46 -19.76
C PRO A 450 16.40 -29.33 -19.92
N ILE A 451 15.95 -28.26 -20.58
CA ILE A 451 14.52 -28.12 -20.92
C ILE A 451 14.10 -29.22 -21.92
N PRO A 452 12.90 -29.81 -21.80
CA PRO A 452 12.52 -30.98 -22.60
C PRO A 452 12.41 -30.74 -24.12
N CYS A 453 12.02 -29.54 -24.52
CA CYS A 453 12.01 -29.07 -25.90
C CYS A 453 12.16 -27.54 -25.94
N GLN A 454 12.53 -27.00 -27.10
CA GLN A 454 12.72 -25.56 -27.30
C GLN A 454 11.37 -24.86 -27.51
N LEU A 455 11.33 -23.57 -27.19
CA LEU A 455 10.12 -22.74 -27.32
C LEU A 455 9.67 -22.65 -28.79
N GLU A 456 10.63 -22.56 -29.71
CA GLU A 456 10.39 -22.47 -31.16
C GLU A 456 9.62 -23.66 -31.72
N GLU A 457 9.68 -24.82 -31.05
CA GLU A 457 8.98 -26.02 -31.50
C GLU A 457 7.46 -25.94 -31.30
N PHE A 458 6.96 -25.03 -30.46
CA PHE A 458 5.53 -24.94 -30.14
C PHE A 458 4.99 -23.52 -29.89
N GLN A 459 5.81 -22.48 -30.01
CA GLN A 459 5.40 -21.10 -29.72
C GLN A 459 4.14 -20.65 -30.46
N ASP A 460 3.96 -21.09 -31.71
CA ASP A 460 2.81 -20.73 -32.57
C ASP A 460 1.51 -21.43 -32.15
N LYS A 461 1.58 -22.33 -31.16
CA LYS A 461 0.44 -23.07 -30.60
C LYS A 461 0.01 -22.55 -29.24
N VAL A 462 0.74 -21.60 -28.64
CA VAL A 462 0.39 -21.02 -27.34
C VAL A 462 -0.65 -19.93 -27.55
N ASP A 463 -1.78 -19.99 -26.82
CA ASP A 463 -2.81 -18.95 -26.86
C ASP A 463 -2.65 -17.95 -25.71
N ILE A 464 -2.36 -18.48 -24.53
CA ILE A 464 -2.41 -17.77 -23.25
C ILE A 464 -1.11 -18.00 -22.49
N VAL A 465 -0.57 -16.94 -21.89
CA VAL A 465 0.50 -17.05 -20.90
C VAL A 465 0.06 -16.49 -19.56
N LEU A 466 0.24 -17.26 -18.49
CA LEU A 466 -0.03 -16.83 -17.12
C LEU A 466 1.30 -16.55 -16.40
N VAL A 467 1.44 -15.37 -15.81
CA VAL A 467 2.62 -14.98 -15.03
C VAL A 467 2.19 -14.72 -13.59
N SER A 468 2.66 -15.51 -12.63
CA SER A 468 2.28 -15.39 -11.22
C SER A 468 2.89 -14.15 -10.56
N HIS A 469 4.16 -13.87 -10.82
CA HIS A 469 4.92 -12.74 -10.25
C HIS A 469 6.20 -12.46 -11.06
N ASP A 470 6.94 -11.41 -10.70
CA ASP A 470 8.01 -10.86 -11.55
C ASP A 470 9.41 -11.45 -11.33
N HIS A 471 9.57 -12.51 -10.53
CA HIS A 471 10.89 -13.11 -10.32
C HIS A 471 11.46 -13.73 -11.59
N PHE A 472 12.80 -13.80 -11.66
CA PHE A 472 13.48 -14.23 -12.89
C PHE A 472 13.24 -15.70 -13.24
N ASP A 473 13.02 -16.54 -12.23
CA ASP A 473 12.72 -17.96 -12.38
C ASP A 473 11.23 -18.25 -12.63
N HIS A 474 10.42 -17.20 -12.79
CA HIS A 474 9.01 -17.26 -13.21
C HIS A 474 8.70 -16.42 -14.46
N LEU A 475 9.54 -15.44 -14.80
CA LEU A 475 9.35 -14.54 -15.93
C LEU A 475 10.63 -14.39 -16.75
N ASP A 476 10.83 -15.24 -17.75
CA ASP A 476 12.01 -15.17 -18.61
C ASP A 476 11.83 -14.12 -19.71
N GLU A 477 12.71 -13.11 -19.72
CA GLU A 477 12.66 -12.02 -20.69
C GLU A 477 12.86 -12.50 -22.14
N ASN A 478 13.63 -13.58 -22.35
CA ASN A 478 13.82 -14.15 -23.68
C ASN A 478 12.51 -14.76 -24.21
N VAL A 479 11.74 -15.42 -23.34
CA VAL A 479 10.44 -15.98 -23.71
C VAL A 479 9.43 -14.87 -23.99
N VAL A 480 9.41 -13.85 -23.14
CA VAL A 480 8.56 -12.66 -23.31
C VAL A 480 8.82 -11.99 -24.67
N ASN A 481 10.08 -11.81 -25.04
CA ASN A 481 10.44 -11.18 -26.32
C ASN A 481 10.10 -12.06 -27.53
N LYS A 482 10.21 -13.39 -27.42
CA LYS A 482 9.89 -14.33 -28.50
C LYS A 482 8.39 -14.46 -28.74
N LEU A 483 7.60 -14.71 -27.68
CA LEU A 483 6.14 -14.82 -27.79
C LEU A 483 5.50 -13.46 -28.10
N SER A 484 6.00 -12.38 -27.49
CA SER A 484 5.57 -11.01 -27.75
C SER A 484 4.04 -10.88 -27.76
N ASN A 485 3.44 -10.26 -28.79
CA ASN A 485 2.00 -10.06 -28.93
C ASN A 485 1.25 -11.25 -29.57
N SER A 486 1.93 -12.35 -29.91
CA SER A 486 1.28 -13.53 -30.53
C SER A 486 0.34 -14.28 -29.56
N VAL A 487 0.54 -14.08 -28.26
CA VAL A 487 -0.23 -14.66 -27.15
C VAL A 487 -0.90 -13.56 -26.34
N THR A 488 -1.96 -13.90 -25.61
CA THR A 488 -2.52 -13.00 -24.58
C THR A 488 -1.90 -13.33 -23.22
N TRP A 489 -1.25 -12.34 -22.63
CA TRP A 489 -0.64 -12.47 -21.31
C TRP A 489 -1.63 -12.09 -20.21
N TYR A 490 -1.71 -12.89 -19.15
CA TYR A 490 -2.42 -12.52 -17.92
C TYR A 490 -1.37 -12.32 -16.83
N ILE A 491 -1.29 -11.10 -16.32
CA ILE A 491 -0.21 -10.65 -15.45
C ILE A 491 -0.74 -9.94 -14.21
N PRO A 492 0.01 -9.97 -13.09
CA PRO A 492 -0.36 -9.26 -11.87
C PRO A 492 -0.26 -7.74 -12.04
N LEU A 493 -1.11 -7.03 -11.28
CA LEU A 493 -1.14 -5.56 -11.23
C LEU A 493 0.24 -4.92 -10.98
N GLY A 494 0.58 -3.89 -11.74
CA GLY A 494 1.86 -3.18 -11.70
C GLY A 494 2.89 -3.66 -12.73
N LEU A 495 2.75 -4.88 -13.26
CA LEU A 495 3.70 -5.47 -14.22
C LEU A 495 3.50 -4.96 -15.67
N GLY A 496 2.36 -4.37 -15.99
CA GLY A 496 2.03 -3.88 -17.33
C GLY A 496 3.05 -2.88 -17.87
N ASN A 497 3.57 -1.98 -17.04
CA ASN A 497 4.63 -1.05 -17.44
C ASN A 497 5.92 -1.74 -17.90
N TRP A 498 6.25 -2.92 -17.35
CA TRP A 498 7.41 -3.70 -17.76
C TRP A 498 7.21 -4.33 -19.15
N PHE A 499 5.98 -4.77 -19.45
CA PHE A 499 5.56 -5.27 -20.78
C PHE A 499 5.49 -4.15 -21.83
N LEU A 500 4.90 -3.00 -21.49
CA LEU A 500 4.78 -1.85 -22.39
C LEU A 500 6.14 -1.32 -22.85
N LYS A 501 7.13 -1.27 -21.95
CA LYS A 501 8.52 -0.89 -22.30
C LYS A 501 9.16 -1.80 -23.34
N ARG A 502 8.65 -3.02 -23.48
CA ARG A 502 9.08 -4.02 -24.48
C ARG A 502 8.16 -4.09 -25.69
N LYS A 503 7.24 -3.13 -25.84
CA LYS A 503 6.26 -3.05 -26.94
C LYS A 503 5.29 -4.24 -26.98
N ILE A 504 5.03 -4.85 -25.84
CA ILE A 504 4.01 -5.88 -25.69
C ILE A 504 2.76 -5.21 -25.14
N MET A 505 1.68 -5.30 -25.91
CA MET A 505 0.40 -4.63 -25.68
C MET A 505 -0.74 -5.64 -25.47
N ASN A 506 -0.57 -6.89 -25.92
CA ASN A 506 -1.57 -7.95 -25.76
C ASN A 506 -1.49 -8.61 -24.37
N PHE A 507 -1.78 -7.84 -23.33
CA PHE A 507 -1.83 -8.34 -21.96
C PHE A 507 -3.05 -7.82 -21.21
N VAL A 508 -3.48 -8.59 -20.20
CA VAL A 508 -4.50 -8.24 -19.23
C VAL A 508 -3.85 -8.22 -17.85
N GLU A 509 -3.88 -7.04 -17.24
CA GLU A 509 -3.34 -6.81 -15.91
C GLU A 509 -4.45 -6.95 -14.86
N LEU A 510 -4.24 -7.79 -13.85
CA LEU A 510 -5.26 -8.17 -12.88
C LEU A 510 -4.80 -7.95 -11.43
N ASP A 511 -5.67 -7.31 -10.63
CA ASP A 511 -5.61 -7.33 -9.16
C ASP A 511 -6.21 -8.65 -8.64
N TRP A 512 -5.96 -8.99 -7.38
CA TRP A 512 -6.59 -10.14 -6.75
C TRP A 512 -8.11 -10.10 -6.85
N TRP A 513 -8.68 -11.28 -7.07
CA TRP A 513 -10.10 -11.55 -7.31
C TRP A 513 -10.66 -10.95 -8.61
N GLN A 514 -9.87 -10.20 -9.37
CA GLN A 514 -10.29 -9.76 -10.69
C GLN A 514 -10.29 -10.93 -11.66
N LYS A 515 -11.26 -10.85 -12.57
CA LYS A 515 -11.54 -11.87 -13.56
C LYS A 515 -11.48 -11.23 -14.93
N ALA A 516 -10.93 -11.95 -15.87
CA ALA A 516 -10.97 -11.58 -17.27
C ALA A 516 -11.21 -12.81 -18.11
N HIS A 517 -12.02 -12.62 -19.15
CA HIS A 517 -12.27 -13.67 -20.10
C HIS A 517 -11.16 -13.72 -21.14
N PHE A 518 -10.78 -14.93 -21.56
CA PHE A 518 -10.10 -15.14 -22.83
C PHE A 518 -11.14 -15.57 -23.86
N LYS A 519 -11.48 -14.64 -24.77
CA LYS A 519 -12.64 -14.78 -25.67
C LYS A 519 -13.90 -15.09 -24.83
N ASP A 520 -14.79 -15.98 -25.27
CA ASP A 520 -15.94 -16.43 -24.48
C ASP A 520 -15.75 -17.86 -23.90
N ASN A 521 -14.52 -18.38 -23.95
CA ASN A 521 -14.24 -19.79 -23.67
C ASN A 521 -13.76 -20.03 -22.24
N LEU A 522 -12.81 -19.21 -21.76
CA LEU A 522 -12.19 -19.36 -20.45
C LEU A 522 -12.34 -18.10 -19.62
N LEU A 523 -12.64 -18.28 -18.34
CA LEU A 523 -12.62 -17.25 -17.31
C LEU A 523 -11.35 -17.42 -16.48
N ILE A 524 -10.44 -16.46 -16.61
CA ILE A 524 -9.17 -16.43 -15.87
C ILE A 524 -9.35 -15.49 -14.69
N THR A 525 -9.13 -16.01 -13.48
CA THR A 525 -9.23 -15.26 -12.24
C THR A 525 -7.86 -15.19 -11.58
N CYS A 526 -7.38 -13.97 -11.34
CA CYS A 526 -6.22 -13.73 -10.48
C CYS A 526 -6.66 -13.89 -9.03
N VAL A 527 -6.03 -14.78 -8.26
CA VAL A 527 -6.33 -14.97 -6.83
C VAL A 527 -5.10 -14.72 -5.97
N PRO A 528 -5.26 -14.38 -4.68
CA PRO A 528 -4.13 -14.07 -3.81
C PRO A 528 -3.15 -15.24 -3.64
N ALA A 529 -1.91 -14.88 -3.30
CA ALA A 529 -0.81 -15.77 -2.95
C ALA A 529 0.01 -15.15 -1.81
N MET A 530 0.51 -15.97 -0.88
CA MET A 530 1.40 -15.50 0.18
C MET A 530 2.86 -15.45 -0.32
N HIS A 531 3.19 -14.40 -1.07
CA HIS A 531 4.52 -14.20 -1.64
C HIS A 531 4.93 -12.72 -1.68
N TRP A 532 5.89 -12.37 -2.54
CA TRP A 532 6.42 -11.03 -2.75
C TRP A 532 6.84 -10.82 -4.21
N SER A 533 7.29 -9.61 -4.56
CA SER A 533 7.83 -9.30 -5.88
C SER A 533 8.97 -8.27 -5.80
N GLY A 534 9.69 -8.06 -6.89
CA GLY A 534 10.69 -6.99 -7.01
C GLY A 534 12.13 -7.49 -6.97
N SER A 535 12.49 -8.43 -7.84
CA SER A 535 13.88 -8.86 -8.00
C SER A 535 14.58 -8.27 -9.23
N ARG A 536 13.87 -7.49 -10.06
CA ARG A 536 14.37 -7.04 -11.37
C ARG A 536 15.16 -5.74 -11.38
N ARG A 537 15.01 -4.87 -10.38
CA ARG A 537 15.82 -3.64 -10.24
C ARG A 537 16.42 -3.54 -8.84
N PRO A 538 17.62 -2.97 -8.70
CA PRO A 538 18.21 -2.71 -7.39
C PRO A 538 17.23 -1.93 -6.51
N PHE A 539 17.02 -2.40 -5.28
CA PHE A 539 16.15 -1.78 -4.27
C PHE A 539 14.66 -1.69 -4.63
N GLU A 540 14.24 -2.33 -5.73
CA GLU A 540 12.83 -2.56 -6.00
C GLU A 540 12.32 -3.62 -5.02
N LYS A 541 11.14 -3.37 -4.48
CA LYS A 541 10.46 -4.30 -3.59
C LYS A 541 8.97 -4.07 -3.76
N ASN A 542 8.23 -5.14 -3.97
CA ASN A 542 6.78 -5.19 -4.01
C ASN A 542 6.12 -4.14 -4.94
N LYS A 543 6.77 -3.67 -6.01
CA LYS A 543 6.20 -2.67 -6.92
C LYS A 543 5.16 -3.26 -7.89
N THR A 544 5.17 -4.58 -8.04
CA THR A 544 4.23 -5.37 -8.84
C THR A 544 3.53 -6.36 -7.91
N LEU A 545 2.33 -6.81 -8.25
CA LEU A 545 1.59 -7.79 -7.47
C LEU A 545 2.15 -9.20 -7.73
N TRP A 546 1.80 -10.15 -6.88
CA TRP A 546 2.06 -11.59 -7.03
C TRP A 546 0.74 -12.33 -6.85
N CYS A 547 0.52 -13.46 -7.51
CA CYS A 547 -0.77 -14.12 -7.50
C CYS A 547 -0.70 -15.60 -7.89
N SER A 548 -1.80 -16.30 -7.66
CA SER A 548 -2.13 -17.58 -8.30
C SER A 548 -3.24 -17.36 -9.34
N PHE A 549 -3.50 -18.34 -10.18
CA PHE A 549 -4.59 -18.27 -11.17
C PHE A 549 -5.57 -19.42 -11.04
N VAL A 550 -6.87 -19.10 -11.13
CA VAL A 550 -7.93 -20.06 -11.41
C VAL A 550 -8.38 -19.89 -12.86
N ILE A 551 -8.37 -20.97 -13.62
CA ILE A 551 -8.86 -21.02 -15.00
C ILE A 551 -10.13 -21.84 -15.00
N LYS A 552 -11.27 -21.20 -15.27
CA LYS A 552 -12.57 -21.84 -15.35
C LYS A 552 -13.03 -21.93 -16.80
N SER A 553 -13.30 -23.15 -17.25
CA SER A 553 -13.99 -23.42 -18.51
C SER A 553 -15.43 -23.85 -18.24
N LYS A 554 -16.18 -24.21 -19.29
CA LYS A 554 -17.54 -24.74 -19.14
C LYS A 554 -17.59 -26.07 -18.37
N ARG A 555 -16.48 -26.81 -18.34
CA ARG A 555 -16.44 -28.19 -17.82
C ARG A 555 -15.40 -28.40 -16.73
N HIS A 556 -14.40 -27.53 -16.65
CA HIS A 556 -13.20 -27.78 -15.85
C HIS A 556 -12.73 -26.52 -15.14
N ASN A 557 -12.28 -26.69 -13.90
CA ASN A 557 -11.55 -25.67 -13.15
C ASN A 557 -10.12 -26.15 -12.97
N ILE A 558 -9.15 -25.29 -13.31
CA ILE A 558 -7.72 -25.52 -13.12
C ILE A 558 -7.19 -24.47 -12.13
N PHE A 559 -6.34 -24.89 -11.19
CA PHE A 559 -5.60 -23.97 -10.33
C PHE A 559 -4.10 -24.04 -10.65
N PHE A 560 -3.52 -22.90 -10.98
CA PHE A 560 -2.08 -22.72 -11.07
C PHE A 560 -1.62 -21.86 -9.89
N CYS A 561 -0.86 -22.47 -8.96
CA CYS A 561 -0.53 -21.84 -7.70
C CYS A 561 0.56 -20.76 -7.82
N GLY A 562 1.51 -20.90 -8.75
CA GLY A 562 2.73 -20.10 -8.72
C GLY A 562 3.53 -20.36 -7.43
N ASP A 563 4.23 -19.34 -6.94
CA ASP A 563 4.93 -19.40 -5.66
C ASP A 563 4.12 -18.78 -4.54
N THR A 564 4.08 -19.47 -3.41
CA THR A 564 3.37 -19.02 -2.21
C THR A 564 3.78 -19.85 -1.00
N GLY A 565 3.79 -19.23 0.17
CA GLY A 565 3.73 -19.94 1.44
C GLY A 565 2.35 -20.52 1.70
N TYR A 566 2.19 -21.22 2.82
CA TYR A 566 0.91 -21.78 3.24
C TYR A 566 0.14 -20.84 4.18
N SER A 567 -1.12 -20.57 3.83
CA SER A 567 -2.10 -19.89 4.68
C SER A 567 -3.43 -20.65 4.56
N PRO A 568 -3.96 -21.25 5.65
CA PRO A 568 -5.18 -22.05 5.60
C PRO A 568 -6.37 -21.25 5.07
N GLU A 569 -6.55 -20.01 5.56
CA GLU A 569 -7.68 -19.16 5.18
C GLU A 569 -7.72 -18.89 3.68
N LEU A 570 -6.54 -18.65 3.08
CA LEU A 570 -6.41 -18.43 1.65
C LEU A 570 -6.92 -19.64 0.84
N PHE A 571 -6.36 -20.82 1.10
CA PHE A 571 -6.64 -21.99 0.27
C PHE A 571 -8.04 -22.56 0.54
N GLN A 572 -8.54 -22.47 1.77
CA GLN A 572 -9.93 -22.79 2.07
C GLN A 572 -10.90 -21.85 1.34
N ALA A 573 -10.62 -20.55 1.29
CA ALA A 573 -11.43 -19.61 0.53
C ALA A 573 -11.43 -19.92 -0.98
N ILE A 574 -10.26 -20.23 -1.56
CA ILE A 574 -10.16 -20.64 -2.98
C ILE A 574 -10.94 -21.94 -3.22
N GLY A 575 -10.79 -22.93 -2.34
CA GLY A 575 -11.54 -24.19 -2.39
C GLY A 575 -13.04 -23.98 -2.24
N HIS A 576 -13.48 -23.03 -1.40
CA HIS A 576 -14.90 -22.69 -1.25
C HIS A 576 -15.49 -22.05 -2.52
N LEU A 577 -14.73 -21.17 -3.18
CA LEU A 577 -15.22 -20.39 -4.31
C LEU A 577 -15.16 -21.13 -5.65
N TYR A 578 -14.16 -22.00 -5.84
CA TYR A 578 -13.81 -22.53 -7.16
C TYR A 578 -13.75 -24.05 -7.27
N ALA A 579 -13.83 -24.79 -6.16
CA ALA A 579 -13.96 -26.24 -6.27
C ALA A 579 -15.30 -26.62 -6.96
N PRO A 580 -15.37 -27.77 -7.64
CA PRO A 580 -14.31 -28.79 -7.73
C PRO A 580 -13.25 -28.45 -8.77
N PHE A 581 -11.99 -28.80 -8.48
CA PHE A 581 -10.88 -28.64 -9.42
C PHE A 581 -10.59 -29.95 -10.17
N THR A 582 -10.43 -29.84 -11.49
CA THR A 582 -10.00 -30.96 -12.35
C THR A 582 -8.49 -31.14 -12.28
N LEU A 583 -7.73 -30.05 -12.24
CA LEU A 583 -6.27 -30.06 -12.21
C LEU A 583 -5.73 -28.93 -11.33
N VAL A 584 -4.73 -29.23 -10.51
CA VAL A 584 -4.07 -28.25 -9.64
C VAL A 584 -2.56 -28.42 -9.73
N ALA A 585 -1.83 -27.36 -10.04
CA ALA A 585 -0.37 -27.35 -10.04
C ALA A 585 0.15 -26.64 -8.77
N LEU A 586 0.82 -27.36 -7.88
CA LEU A 586 1.26 -26.88 -6.56
C LEU A 586 2.79 -26.91 -6.42
N PRO A 587 3.45 -25.84 -5.96
CA PRO A 587 4.88 -25.87 -5.66
C PRO A 587 5.15 -26.82 -4.49
N ILE A 588 6.20 -27.64 -4.61
CA ILE A 588 6.64 -28.56 -3.55
C ILE A 588 8.12 -28.39 -3.17
N GLY A 589 8.83 -27.46 -3.83
CA GLY A 589 10.25 -27.20 -3.66
C GLY A 589 10.56 -25.79 -3.14
N SER A 590 11.81 -25.55 -2.76
CA SER A 590 12.33 -24.31 -2.20
C SER A 590 11.90 -23.98 -0.77
N TYR A 591 11.75 -25.01 0.08
CA TYR A 591 11.17 -24.88 1.43
C TYR A 591 12.18 -24.96 2.59
N LEU A 592 13.46 -25.25 2.33
CA LEU A 592 14.49 -25.22 3.39
C LEU A 592 15.44 -24.00 3.28
N PRO A 593 15.85 -23.42 4.43
CA PRO A 593 15.49 -23.81 5.80
C PRO A 593 14.08 -23.35 6.17
N PHE A 594 13.29 -24.25 6.78
CA PHE A 594 11.85 -24.07 7.02
C PHE A 594 11.50 -22.76 7.75
N LYS A 595 12.26 -22.39 8.79
CA LYS A 595 12.02 -21.16 9.57
C LYS A 595 12.13 -19.88 8.73
N LEU A 596 12.86 -19.92 7.62
CA LEU A 596 13.01 -18.81 6.69
C LEU A 596 11.97 -18.93 5.57
N MET A 597 11.92 -20.09 4.91
CA MET A 597 11.20 -20.23 3.65
C MET A 597 9.68 -20.36 3.82
N LYS A 598 9.15 -20.83 4.96
CA LYS A 598 7.70 -21.07 5.14
C LYS A 598 6.80 -19.86 4.84
N HIS A 599 7.34 -18.65 4.95
CA HIS A 599 6.62 -17.40 4.67
C HIS A 599 6.54 -17.10 3.17
N LEU A 600 7.41 -17.70 2.36
CA LEU A 600 7.60 -17.42 0.93
C LEU A 600 7.21 -18.62 0.05
N HIS A 601 7.58 -19.83 0.48
CA HIS A 601 7.36 -21.09 -0.26
C HIS A 601 6.84 -22.16 0.69
N MET A 602 5.85 -22.90 0.22
CA MET A 602 5.34 -24.10 0.87
C MET A 602 6.22 -25.33 0.54
N GLY A 603 6.31 -26.26 1.49
CA GLY A 603 6.90 -27.58 1.27
C GLY A 603 5.89 -28.63 0.79
N PRO A 604 6.29 -29.90 0.58
CA PRO A 604 5.38 -30.95 0.14
C PRO A 604 4.24 -31.23 1.13
N GLN A 605 4.48 -31.18 2.44
CA GLN A 605 3.43 -31.36 3.45
C GLN A 605 2.38 -30.26 3.40
N ASP A 606 2.84 -29.01 3.27
CA ASP A 606 1.96 -27.86 3.11
C ASP A 606 1.15 -27.99 1.81
N ALA A 607 1.78 -28.40 0.71
CA ALA A 607 1.09 -28.63 -0.56
C ALA A 607 0.04 -29.74 -0.47
N ILE A 608 0.29 -30.81 0.28
CA ILE A 608 -0.72 -31.85 0.58
C ILE A 608 -1.89 -31.25 1.35
N GLN A 609 -1.63 -30.35 2.29
CA GLN A 609 -2.69 -29.66 3.01
C GLN A 609 -3.49 -28.73 2.09
N VAL A 610 -2.82 -27.97 1.22
CA VAL A 610 -3.47 -27.16 0.18
C VAL A 610 -4.35 -28.01 -0.73
N HIS A 611 -3.87 -29.19 -1.16
CA HIS A 611 -4.69 -30.12 -1.93
C HIS A 611 -6.01 -30.46 -1.21
N ARG A 612 -5.98 -30.68 0.11
CA ARG A 612 -7.19 -30.94 0.91
C ARG A 612 -8.06 -29.70 1.05
N ASP A 613 -7.46 -28.53 1.31
CA ASP A 613 -8.18 -27.25 1.47
C ASP A 613 -8.88 -26.82 0.17
N LEU A 614 -8.32 -27.21 -0.99
CA LEU A 614 -8.94 -27.08 -2.31
C LEU A 614 -10.01 -28.15 -2.61
N LYS A 615 -10.48 -28.86 -1.58
CA LYS A 615 -11.50 -29.91 -1.59
C LYS A 615 -11.14 -31.12 -2.45
N ASN A 616 -9.91 -31.60 -2.33
CA ASN A 616 -9.38 -32.81 -2.98
C ASN A 616 -9.60 -32.79 -4.52
N PRO A 617 -8.86 -31.94 -5.25
CA PRO A 617 -8.89 -31.92 -6.71
C PRO A 617 -8.69 -33.30 -7.32
N ARG A 618 -9.28 -33.54 -8.50
CA ARG A 618 -9.13 -34.82 -9.21
C ARG A 618 -7.66 -35.20 -9.44
N LEU A 619 -6.86 -34.22 -9.85
CA LEU A 619 -5.42 -34.38 -9.96
C LEU A 619 -4.67 -33.14 -9.47
N SER A 620 -3.70 -33.35 -8.59
CA SER A 620 -2.65 -32.38 -8.30
C SER A 620 -1.30 -32.83 -8.85
N VAL A 621 -0.51 -31.88 -9.34
CA VAL A 621 0.85 -32.15 -9.83
C VAL A 621 1.85 -31.21 -9.15
N GLY A 622 2.93 -31.79 -8.61
CA GLY A 622 3.99 -31.05 -7.93
C GLY A 622 4.91 -30.33 -8.91
N ILE A 623 5.05 -29.01 -8.75
CA ILE A 623 5.89 -28.11 -9.57
C ILE A 623 6.98 -27.43 -8.69
N HIS A 624 7.76 -26.52 -9.26
CA HIS A 624 8.82 -25.72 -8.62
C HIS A 624 10.05 -26.50 -8.11
N TRP A 625 10.03 -27.82 -8.10
CA TRP A 625 11.11 -28.66 -7.59
C TRP A 625 12.02 -29.23 -8.69
N GLY A 626 13.17 -29.80 -8.31
CA GLY A 626 14.07 -30.57 -9.19
C GLY A 626 14.73 -29.79 -10.34
N THR A 627 14.50 -28.47 -10.44
CA THR A 627 14.88 -27.67 -11.61
C THR A 627 16.05 -26.75 -11.31
N PHE A 628 15.87 -25.81 -10.38
CA PHE A 628 16.94 -25.00 -9.83
C PHE A 628 17.07 -25.27 -8.34
N MET A 629 18.28 -25.36 -7.81
CA MET A 629 18.48 -25.46 -6.36
C MET A 629 18.53 -24.06 -5.75
N MET A 630 17.39 -23.57 -5.26
CA MET A 630 17.24 -22.23 -4.67
C MET A 630 17.13 -22.24 -3.14
N SER A 631 17.40 -23.39 -2.55
CA SER A 631 17.14 -23.75 -1.15
C SER A 631 18.10 -24.86 -0.69
N ASP A 632 18.00 -25.27 0.57
CA ASP A 632 18.92 -26.24 1.19
C ASP A 632 18.42 -27.69 1.17
N GLU A 633 17.22 -27.99 0.65
CA GLU A 633 16.76 -29.38 0.59
C GLU A 633 17.56 -30.25 -0.38
N HIS A 634 17.55 -31.55 -0.09
CA HIS A 634 18.01 -32.56 -1.03
C HIS A 634 17.11 -32.53 -2.28
N TYR A 635 17.71 -32.56 -3.47
CA TYR A 635 16.99 -32.34 -4.74
C TYR A 635 15.79 -33.29 -5.00
N LEU A 636 15.84 -34.51 -4.46
CA LEU A 636 14.73 -35.50 -4.51
C LEU A 636 13.77 -35.46 -3.31
N SER A 637 14.13 -34.76 -2.22
CA SER A 637 13.30 -34.74 -1.03
C SER A 637 11.87 -34.26 -1.28
N PRO A 638 11.61 -33.25 -2.14
CA PRO A 638 10.25 -32.85 -2.47
C PRO A 638 9.37 -34.02 -2.94
N LYS A 639 9.88 -34.78 -3.93
CA LYS A 639 9.19 -35.93 -4.51
C LYS A 639 9.03 -37.07 -3.51
N GLN A 640 10.11 -37.44 -2.81
CA GLN A 640 10.08 -38.55 -1.85
C GLN A 640 9.09 -38.30 -0.72
N ILE A 641 9.06 -37.08 -0.19
CA ILE A 641 8.11 -36.70 0.85
C ILE A 641 6.68 -36.79 0.31
N LEU A 642 6.41 -36.24 -0.88
CA LEU A 642 5.07 -36.33 -1.48
C LEU A 642 4.64 -37.78 -1.65
N ASP A 643 5.47 -38.60 -2.29
CA ASP A 643 5.18 -40.02 -2.56
C ASP A 643 4.94 -40.82 -1.28
N THR A 644 5.62 -40.47 -0.18
CA THR A 644 5.50 -41.18 1.11
C THR A 644 4.34 -40.66 1.96
N SER A 645 3.97 -39.38 1.82
CA SER A 645 3.01 -38.72 2.73
C SER A 645 1.60 -38.60 2.16
N PHE A 646 1.44 -38.70 0.83
CA PHE A 646 0.12 -38.58 0.20
C PHE A 646 -0.52 -39.95 0.01
N GLU A 647 -1.70 -40.14 0.61
CA GLU A 647 -2.53 -41.33 0.42
C GLU A 647 -3.52 -41.07 -0.72
N GLN A 648 -3.34 -41.79 -1.84
CA GLN A 648 -4.23 -41.68 -3.00
C GLN A 648 -5.64 -42.21 -2.67
N THR A 649 -6.65 -41.54 -3.20
CA THR A 649 -8.05 -42.00 -3.16
C THR A 649 -8.50 -42.40 -4.55
N ALA A 650 -9.68 -43.06 -4.66
CA ALA A 650 -10.22 -43.46 -5.96
C ALA A 650 -10.43 -42.26 -6.91
N ASP A 651 -10.82 -41.10 -6.36
CA ASP A 651 -11.25 -39.94 -7.14
C ASP A 651 -10.25 -38.77 -7.13
N SER A 652 -9.18 -38.87 -6.33
CA SER A 652 -8.17 -37.82 -6.18
C SER A 652 -6.75 -38.37 -6.05
N GLN A 653 -5.84 -37.78 -6.84
CA GLN A 653 -4.42 -38.11 -6.88
C GLN A 653 -3.57 -36.85 -6.72
N PHE A 654 -2.38 -36.99 -6.11
CA PHE A 654 -1.33 -35.97 -6.11
C PHE A 654 -0.02 -36.65 -6.49
N ILE A 655 0.52 -36.28 -7.65
CA ILE A 655 1.69 -36.93 -8.25
C ILE A 655 2.81 -35.94 -8.57
N THR A 656 3.98 -36.50 -8.85
CA THR A 656 5.06 -35.82 -9.59
C THR A 656 5.19 -36.43 -10.99
N THR A 657 5.74 -35.67 -11.93
CA THR A 657 6.00 -36.15 -13.30
C THR A 657 7.47 -35.96 -13.67
N ALA A 658 7.95 -36.69 -14.67
CA ALA A 658 9.25 -36.43 -15.28
C ALA A 658 9.22 -35.10 -16.08
N PHE A 659 10.38 -34.50 -16.30
CA PHE A 659 10.48 -33.30 -17.13
C PHE A 659 10.00 -33.62 -18.56
N GLY A 660 9.02 -32.89 -19.06
CA GLY A 660 8.43 -33.05 -20.40
C GLY A 660 7.49 -34.25 -20.54
N GLU A 661 7.17 -34.93 -19.43
CA GLU A 661 6.12 -35.93 -19.42
C GLU A 661 4.74 -35.27 -19.55
N THR A 662 3.99 -35.70 -20.57
CA THR A 662 2.61 -35.29 -20.78
C THR A 662 1.68 -36.31 -20.13
N ILE A 663 0.79 -35.82 -19.27
CA ILE A 663 -0.32 -36.60 -18.73
C ILE A 663 -1.64 -36.11 -19.32
N VAL A 664 -2.54 -37.04 -19.61
CA VAL A 664 -3.93 -36.74 -19.99
C VAL A 664 -4.77 -36.89 -18.73
N ILE A 665 -5.50 -35.84 -18.35
CA ILE A 665 -6.31 -35.85 -17.14
C ILE A 665 -7.51 -36.78 -17.36
N PRO A 666 -7.76 -37.76 -16.48
CA PRO A 666 -8.88 -38.69 -16.63
C PRO A 666 -10.21 -37.96 -16.75
N LYS A 667 -11.07 -38.45 -17.65
CA LYS A 667 -12.48 -38.03 -17.72
C LYS A 667 -13.14 -38.39 -16.39
N GLY A 668 -13.85 -37.43 -15.81
CA GLY A 668 -14.78 -37.67 -14.71
C GLY A 668 -16.06 -36.89 -14.99
N ASP A 669 -17.09 -37.13 -14.18
CA ASP A 669 -18.41 -36.54 -14.39
C ASP A 669 -18.36 -35.02 -14.56
N LEU A 670 -19.21 -34.50 -15.44
CA LEU A 670 -19.31 -33.07 -15.75
C LEU A 670 -19.65 -32.31 -14.47
N LEU A 671 -18.93 -31.22 -14.20
CA LEU A 671 -19.28 -30.27 -13.16
C LEU A 671 -20.62 -29.61 -13.55
N ASN A 672 -21.70 -29.91 -12.82
CA ASN A 672 -23.02 -29.29 -12.99
C ASN A 672 -23.00 -27.80 -12.60
#